data_AF-A0A6B4QRD7-F1
#
_entry.id   AF-A0A6B4QRD7-F1
#
_cell.length_a   1.000
_cell.length_b   1.000
_cell.length_c   1.000
_cell.angle_alpha   90.00
_cell.angle_beta   90.00
_cell.angle_gamma   90.00
#
_symmetry.space_group_name_H-M   'P 1'
#
loop_
_entity.id
_entity.type
_entity.pdbx_description
1 polymer ?
#
loop_
_entity_poly.entity_id
_entity_poly.type
_entity_poly.pdbx_seq_one_letter_code
_entity_poly.pdbx_strand_id
1 'polypeptide(L)'
;MGLYTYKLHKKQEENISKRYKEKDLILMTTFQLREICNKEKLVKSIVNPLDKEELIKLIIKYRGEKDNRLISNYVEDGIERIEKFLKRSDKKEIPSDIVDYSGKIVIYKDLSLEIYDEYELKTNKELDEGNVLLVDNNFNVSTVLNIKKIKKNNEYKYFLVKGKDVFIQENQSKFYNLIFLPQKESELIYDIYENKVDFQNYNLEYSSLPILQLEIKELEETTMPIAIDFGTSNTTAGIYIDKEVFQGLNDNLIRNINLEDYEDDKVKLVKLLDTTKKDYSITPLIPSVVGIKYINENEDNVKYIFGYDALFASKKRYVDDSLTVFYDIKRWISDFEKSEKVIDIHGKTTLIKRKDIIKAYLEYVISLANQRFKCKFKNIYISCPSKQKYKFHKLFEEVLSEYNVESKNMIEESVAVLYNTISNFIDRNKYSSGDEYKALIIDCGGGTTDLSGCSFSIRDNRVSYKIDIETSYENGDTDFGGNNLTFRILQFIKILMANALARDNYLEIKKAIVDEFKIDIFRNIDKYGIDQLYEDLNSEYERAEEIIPTKFKLYETRNKEDYCKARNNYYFLFNLAEEIKKIFFSNPELIKIILSPNELKENLEIIDSAQIMYDKWKLSYMNNGRLQIIKEAPTLNITTYEISTLIKGDVYNIIKKFLETLYKNDELYEYSLIKLTGQSCNVDIFKDALKEFIPGRIIEINKSKKDTSEDYDLKLSCLKGALKYLYSKNFGYADIQIQNNMPTLPYTLTAFTHKGDEITLIKNKAIKRGLVSRFMDRVILKLYLKDSSNNVKYEYDYKFNNEELEKTDAVSIMEKYPNISQHETDNIENDEIKFFVWAEEELWGFYVLAILRKDHELYISKEKFFYFENDKWEKNFFDGMN
;
A
#
# COMPACT_ATOMS: atom_id res chain seq x y z
N MET A 1 -31.77 -64.05 -28.10
CA MET A 1 -30.47 -63.57 -28.64
C MET A 1 -30.74 -62.35 -29.50
N GLY A 2 -30.23 -61.19 -29.10
CA GLY A 2 -30.32 -59.92 -29.82
C GLY A 2 -29.44 -58.90 -29.12
N LEU A 3 -28.21 -58.75 -29.61
CA LEU A 3 -27.17 -57.85 -29.09
C LEU A 3 -27.52 -56.40 -29.44
N TYR A 4 -27.84 -55.58 -28.44
CA TYR A 4 -27.85 -54.13 -28.57
C TYR A 4 -26.54 -53.56 -27.99
N THR A 5 -25.61 -53.23 -28.89
CA THR A 5 -24.39 -52.48 -28.58
C THR A 5 -24.72 -51.01 -28.33
N TYR A 6 -24.53 -50.56 -27.10
CA TYR A 6 -24.61 -49.15 -26.70
C TYR A 6 -23.35 -48.42 -27.19
N LYS A 7 -23.49 -47.48 -28.14
CA LYS A 7 -22.40 -46.59 -28.56
C LYS A 7 -22.32 -45.41 -27.58
N LEU A 8 -21.29 -45.40 -26.74
CA LEU A 8 -20.87 -44.23 -25.96
C LEU A 8 -20.48 -43.09 -26.92
N HIS A 9 -21.33 -42.07 -27.03
CA HIS A 9 -20.92 -40.77 -27.55
C HIS A 9 -19.87 -40.18 -26.58
N LYS A 10 -18.58 -40.30 -26.92
CA LYS A 10 -17.56 -39.42 -26.37
C LYS A 10 -17.92 -38.00 -26.77
N LYS A 11 -18.48 -37.22 -25.84
CA LYS A 11 -18.38 -35.75 -25.91
C LYS A 11 -16.90 -35.43 -26.10
N GLN A 12 -16.55 -34.83 -27.23
CA GLN A 12 -15.24 -34.23 -27.41
C GLN A 12 -15.12 -33.16 -26.33
N GLU A 13 -14.25 -33.41 -25.36
CA GLU A 13 -13.74 -32.36 -24.48
C GLU A 13 -13.08 -31.32 -25.39
N GLU A 14 -13.66 -30.14 -25.49
CA GLU A 14 -12.92 -28.95 -25.90
C GLU A 14 -11.88 -28.70 -24.81
N ASN A 15 -10.71 -29.30 -24.94
CA ASN A 15 -9.52 -28.89 -24.21
C ASN A 15 -9.20 -27.47 -24.67
N ILE A 16 -9.67 -26.46 -23.92
CA ILE A 16 -9.21 -25.08 -24.06
C ILE A 16 -7.70 -25.12 -23.79
N SER A 17 -6.90 -25.11 -24.86
CA SER A 17 -5.44 -25.17 -24.76
C SER A 17 -4.92 -23.88 -24.14
N LYS A 18 -4.21 -23.97 -23.01
CA LYS A 18 -3.65 -22.81 -22.32
C LYS A 18 -2.41 -22.31 -23.07
N ARG A 19 -2.33 -21.00 -23.33
CA ARG A 19 -1.12 -20.35 -23.89
C ARG A 19 -0.30 -19.72 -22.75
N TYR A 20 1.01 -19.58 -22.95
CA TYR A 20 1.97 -19.13 -21.92
C TYR A 20 2.86 -17.99 -22.43
N LYS A 21 3.06 -16.92 -21.65
CA LYS A 21 3.97 -15.81 -21.98
C LYS A 21 5.39 -16.08 -21.50
N GLU A 22 6.40 -15.66 -22.27
CA GLU A 22 7.81 -15.94 -21.95
C GLU A 22 8.23 -15.33 -20.61
N LYS A 23 7.86 -14.07 -20.39
CA LYS A 23 8.04 -13.38 -19.10
C LYS A 23 7.45 -14.11 -17.90
N ASP A 24 6.41 -14.91 -18.10
CA ASP A 24 5.76 -15.66 -17.03
C ASP A 24 6.48 -16.99 -16.77
N LEU A 25 7.00 -17.62 -17.82
CA LEU A 25 7.76 -18.87 -17.73
C LEU A 25 9.15 -18.67 -17.13
N ILE A 26 9.79 -17.52 -17.39
CA ILE A 26 11.08 -17.15 -16.78
C ILE A 26 11.01 -17.16 -15.24
N LEU A 27 9.86 -16.76 -14.70
CA LEU A 27 9.66 -16.69 -13.25
C LEU A 27 9.41 -18.08 -12.64
N MET A 28 9.10 -19.10 -13.44
CA MET A 28 8.81 -20.46 -12.95
C MET A 28 10.08 -21.28 -12.66
N THR A 29 9.94 -22.31 -11.83
CA THR A 29 10.98 -23.30 -11.55
C THR A 29 11.10 -24.32 -12.69
N THR A 30 12.27 -24.94 -12.83
CA THR A 30 12.53 -26.02 -13.80
C THR A 30 11.53 -27.18 -13.65
N PHE A 31 11.09 -27.47 -12.43
CA PHE A 31 10.09 -28.51 -12.16
C PHE A 31 8.71 -28.16 -12.74
N GLN A 32 8.25 -26.92 -12.58
CA GLN A 32 6.96 -26.46 -13.12
C GLN A 32 6.95 -26.43 -14.64
N LEU A 33 8.06 -25.99 -15.24
CA LEU A 33 8.20 -26.02 -16.69
C LEU A 33 8.09 -27.46 -17.23
N ARG A 34 8.66 -28.44 -16.51
CA ARG A 34 8.49 -29.87 -16.83
C ARG A 34 7.05 -30.35 -16.67
N GLU A 35 6.34 -29.91 -15.64
CA GLU A 35 4.91 -30.23 -15.49
C GLU A 35 4.05 -29.62 -16.59
N ILE A 36 4.29 -28.38 -17.00
CA ILE A 36 3.62 -27.76 -18.15
C ILE A 36 3.87 -28.59 -19.39
N CYS A 37 5.15 -28.93 -19.64
CA CYS A 37 5.53 -29.80 -20.75
C CYS A 37 4.82 -31.17 -20.73
N ASN A 38 4.63 -31.77 -19.55
CA ASN A 38 3.93 -33.04 -19.39
C ASN A 38 2.41 -32.88 -19.59
N LYS A 39 1.80 -31.86 -18.98
CA LYS A 39 0.36 -31.57 -19.06
C LYS A 39 -0.07 -31.22 -20.48
N GLU A 40 0.73 -30.39 -21.15
CA GLU A 40 0.52 -29.96 -22.54
C GLU A 40 1.02 -31.00 -23.57
N LYS A 41 1.58 -32.13 -23.09
CA LYS A 41 2.13 -33.23 -23.90
C LYS A 41 3.21 -32.76 -24.90
N LEU A 42 4.01 -31.77 -24.52
CA LEU A 42 5.10 -31.20 -25.31
C LEU A 42 6.35 -32.08 -25.30
N VAL A 43 6.50 -32.95 -24.30
CA VAL A 43 7.64 -33.86 -24.18
C VAL A 43 7.17 -35.30 -24.38
N LYS A 44 7.37 -35.83 -25.59
CA LYS A 44 7.43 -37.27 -25.83
C LYS A 44 8.91 -37.62 -26.01
N SER A 45 9.52 -38.19 -24.97
CA SER A 45 10.82 -38.85 -25.05
C SER A 45 12.03 -37.92 -25.25
N ILE A 46 12.59 -37.36 -24.17
CA ILE A 46 13.95 -36.78 -24.21
C ILE A 46 14.80 -37.48 -23.15
N VAL A 47 15.97 -37.96 -23.59
CA VAL A 47 16.93 -38.81 -22.85
C VAL A 47 17.83 -37.97 -21.91
N ASN A 48 17.81 -36.64 -22.02
CA ASN A 48 18.59 -35.71 -21.17
C ASN A 48 17.69 -34.70 -20.41
N PRO A 49 18.07 -34.31 -19.18
CA PRO A 49 17.38 -33.26 -18.45
C PRO A 49 17.64 -31.89 -19.12
N LEU A 50 16.64 -31.38 -19.85
CA LEU A 50 16.68 -30.02 -20.41
C LEU A 50 16.87 -28.99 -19.29
N ASP A 51 17.64 -27.94 -19.59
CA ASP A 51 17.83 -26.78 -18.71
C ASP A 51 16.58 -25.88 -18.68
N LYS A 52 16.58 -24.87 -17.80
CA LYS A 52 15.44 -23.96 -17.62
C LYS A 52 15.13 -23.17 -18.90
N GLU A 53 16.14 -22.70 -19.62
CA GLU A 53 15.96 -21.91 -20.85
C GLU A 53 15.43 -22.77 -22.00
N GLU A 54 15.93 -23.99 -22.14
CA GLU A 54 15.47 -24.95 -23.14
C GLU A 54 14.01 -25.33 -22.92
N LEU A 55 13.59 -25.53 -21.67
CA LEU A 55 12.19 -25.79 -21.32
C LEU A 55 11.29 -24.59 -21.63
N ILE A 56 11.73 -23.37 -21.32
CA ILE A 56 11.00 -22.13 -21.67
C ILE A 56 10.87 -22.03 -23.19
N LYS A 57 11.97 -22.17 -23.94
CA LYS A 57 11.97 -22.14 -25.41
C LYS A 57 11.03 -23.19 -26.00
N LEU A 58 10.99 -24.40 -25.44
CA LEU A 58 10.07 -25.46 -25.88
C LEU A 58 8.60 -25.07 -25.64
N ILE A 59 8.26 -24.58 -24.45
CA ILE A 59 6.90 -24.14 -24.13
C ILE A 59 6.47 -22.97 -25.01
N ILE A 60 7.34 -21.98 -25.21
CA ILE A 60 7.06 -20.83 -26.09
C ILE A 60 6.88 -21.27 -27.54
N LYS A 61 7.73 -22.17 -28.03
CA LYS A 61 7.65 -22.67 -29.40
C LYS A 61 6.31 -23.34 -29.73
N TYR A 62 5.73 -24.11 -28.79
CA TYR A 62 4.52 -24.91 -29.05
C TYR A 62 3.23 -24.38 -28.41
N ARG A 63 3.36 -23.59 -27.33
CA ARG A 63 2.26 -23.06 -26.51
C ARG A 63 2.47 -21.60 -26.11
N GLY A 64 3.40 -20.90 -26.75
CA GLY A 64 3.62 -19.49 -26.51
C GLY A 64 2.39 -18.65 -26.83
N GLU A 65 2.00 -17.79 -25.91
CA GLU A 65 1.23 -16.60 -26.24
C GLU A 65 2.24 -15.60 -26.81
N LYS A 66 2.11 -15.26 -28.10
CA LYS A 66 2.87 -14.13 -28.65
C LYS A 66 2.48 -12.91 -27.81
N ASP A 67 3.44 -12.28 -27.14
CA ASP A 67 3.20 -10.94 -26.61
C ASP A 67 2.74 -10.08 -27.80
N ASN A 68 1.63 -9.36 -27.62
CA ASN A 68 1.10 -8.51 -28.69
C ASN A 68 2.21 -7.53 -29.08
N ARG A 69 2.61 -7.60 -30.36
CA ARG A 69 3.68 -6.81 -30.96
C ARG A 69 3.21 -5.36 -31.11
N LEU A 70 3.14 -4.67 -29.99
CA LEU A 70 2.62 -3.31 -29.89
C LEU A 70 3.77 -2.31 -29.79
N ILE A 71 3.70 -1.28 -30.63
CA ILE A 71 4.64 -0.16 -30.61
C ILE A 71 4.29 0.70 -29.39
N SER A 72 5.16 0.68 -28.39
CA SER A 72 4.96 1.37 -27.11
C SER A 72 6.16 2.21 -26.66
N ASN A 73 7.31 2.06 -27.33
CA ASN A 73 8.53 2.79 -27.04
C ASN A 73 9.05 3.50 -28.30
N TYR A 74 9.85 4.54 -28.09
CA TYR A 74 10.59 5.20 -29.16
C TYR A 74 11.61 4.25 -29.80
N VAL A 75 11.67 4.28 -31.14
CA VAL A 75 12.76 3.68 -31.92
C VAL A 75 13.17 4.69 -32.99
N GLU A 76 14.48 4.92 -33.09
CA GLU A 76 15.07 5.82 -34.09
C GLU A 76 14.66 5.41 -35.51
N ASP A 77 14.23 6.40 -36.28
CA ASP A 77 13.64 6.30 -37.62
C ASP A 77 12.44 5.34 -37.77
N GLY A 78 11.82 4.92 -36.67
CA GLY A 78 10.73 3.94 -36.67
C GLY A 78 9.49 4.42 -37.43
N ILE A 79 9.12 5.69 -37.24
CA ILE A 79 7.98 6.31 -37.92
C ILE A 79 8.25 6.47 -39.42
N GLU A 80 9.45 6.93 -39.81
CA GLU A 80 9.78 7.10 -41.22
C GLU A 80 9.80 5.77 -41.98
N ARG A 81 10.21 4.67 -41.32
CA ARG A 81 10.10 3.32 -41.89
C ARG A 81 8.65 2.93 -42.18
N ILE A 82 7.73 3.21 -41.24
CA ILE A 82 6.29 2.98 -41.44
C ILE A 82 5.77 3.87 -42.58
N GLU A 83 6.10 5.16 -42.63
CA GLU A 83 5.65 6.04 -43.71
C GLU A 83 6.13 5.58 -45.09
N LYS A 84 7.40 5.17 -45.17
CA LYS A 84 7.98 4.62 -46.41
C LYS A 84 7.27 3.33 -46.83
N PHE A 85 6.83 2.51 -45.87
CA PHE A 85 5.98 1.36 -46.11
C PHE A 85 4.63 1.74 -46.68
N LEU A 86 3.90 2.61 -45.99
CA LEU A 86 2.58 3.06 -46.43
C LEU A 86 2.65 3.68 -47.82
N LYS A 87 3.67 4.48 -48.13
CA LYS A 87 3.81 5.12 -49.46
C LYS A 87 4.09 4.12 -50.59
N ARG A 88 4.70 2.97 -50.30
CA ARG A 88 5.10 1.95 -51.30
C ARG A 88 4.14 0.77 -51.40
N SER A 89 3.29 0.55 -50.39
CA SER A 89 2.33 -0.54 -50.37
C SER A 89 1.09 -0.21 -51.19
N ASP A 90 0.59 -1.23 -51.90
CA ASP A 90 -0.78 -1.22 -52.40
C ASP A 90 -1.73 -1.26 -51.20
N LYS A 91 -2.86 -0.57 -51.30
CA LYS A 91 -3.77 -0.32 -50.18
C LYS A 91 -5.16 -0.82 -50.52
N LYS A 92 -5.74 -1.62 -49.64
CA LYS A 92 -7.11 -2.13 -49.76
C LYS A 92 -7.88 -1.79 -48.49
N GLU A 93 -8.81 -0.87 -48.61
CA GLU A 93 -9.69 -0.49 -47.51
C GLU A 93 -10.78 -1.56 -47.32
N ILE A 94 -10.98 -1.98 -46.07
CA ILE A 94 -12.00 -2.93 -45.65
C ILE A 94 -13.03 -2.25 -44.72
N PRO A 95 -14.28 -2.71 -44.67
CA PRO A 95 -15.28 -2.17 -43.74
C PRO A 95 -14.83 -2.27 -42.28
N SER A 96 -15.04 -1.22 -41.50
CA SER A 96 -14.76 -1.23 -40.07
C SER A 96 -15.89 -1.88 -39.26
N ASP A 97 -15.55 -2.68 -38.25
CA ASP A 97 -16.50 -3.23 -37.27
C ASP A 97 -16.80 -2.25 -36.11
N ILE A 98 -16.08 -1.11 -36.06
CA ILE A 98 -16.23 -0.05 -35.05
C ILE A 98 -17.42 0.83 -35.41
N VAL A 99 -18.33 1.00 -34.45
CA VAL A 99 -19.61 1.73 -34.60
C VAL A 99 -19.53 3.13 -33.99
N ASP A 100 -18.75 3.30 -32.92
CA ASP A 100 -18.64 4.56 -32.19
C ASP A 100 -17.20 4.75 -31.68
N TYR A 101 -16.70 5.98 -31.79
CA TYR A 101 -15.34 6.38 -31.44
C TYR A 101 -15.28 7.90 -31.25
N SER A 102 -14.26 8.37 -30.52
CA SER A 102 -14.09 9.82 -30.30
C SER A 102 -13.65 10.55 -31.57
N GLY A 103 -14.41 11.56 -31.99
CA GLY A 103 -14.03 12.45 -33.09
C GLY A 103 -12.92 13.46 -32.76
N LYS A 104 -12.63 13.68 -31.46
CA LYS A 104 -11.52 14.55 -31.00
C LYS A 104 -10.53 13.70 -30.21
N ILE A 105 -9.23 13.82 -30.50
CA ILE A 105 -8.16 13.18 -29.72
C ILE A 105 -7.22 14.28 -29.21
N VAL A 106 -6.93 14.26 -27.91
CA VAL A 106 -6.00 15.17 -27.25
C VAL A 106 -4.85 14.34 -26.73
N ILE A 107 -3.64 14.69 -27.15
CA ILE A 107 -2.40 14.03 -26.70
C ILE A 107 -1.54 15.05 -25.99
N TYR A 108 -1.18 14.73 -24.75
CA TYR A 108 -0.26 15.53 -23.96
C TYR A 108 1.17 15.03 -24.21
N LYS A 109 2.10 15.94 -24.51
CA LYS A 109 3.52 15.61 -24.63
C LYS A 109 4.03 14.98 -23.33
N ASP A 110 4.99 14.07 -23.44
CA ASP A 110 5.65 13.37 -22.33
C ASP A 110 4.74 12.50 -21.44
N LEU A 111 3.47 12.36 -21.78
CA LEU A 111 2.52 11.47 -21.11
C LEU A 111 2.02 10.36 -22.03
N SER A 112 1.59 9.27 -21.41
CA SER A 112 0.88 8.20 -22.10
C SER A 112 -0.57 8.62 -22.40
N LEU A 113 -1.17 7.99 -23.41
CA LEU A 113 -2.62 7.96 -23.57
C LEU A 113 -3.09 6.61 -23.02
N GLU A 114 -3.95 6.61 -22.00
CA GLU A 114 -4.32 5.41 -21.26
C GLU A 114 -5.85 5.20 -21.23
N ILE A 115 -6.27 4.04 -20.73
CA ILE A 115 -7.68 3.64 -20.62
C ILE A 115 -8.54 4.64 -19.82
N TYR A 116 -7.91 5.44 -18.96
CA TYR A 116 -8.54 6.47 -18.11
C TYR A 116 -8.86 7.75 -18.87
N ASP A 117 -8.32 7.91 -20.08
CA ASP A 117 -8.62 9.04 -20.95
C ASP A 117 -9.93 8.85 -21.73
N GLU A 118 -10.58 7.69 -21.57
CA GLU A 118 -11.93 7.36 -22.07
C GLU A 118 -12.10 7.42 -23.59
N TYR A 119 -11.01 7.20 -24.35
CA TYR A 119 -11.06 6.95 -25.79
C TYR A 119 -11.56 5.52 -26.10
N GLU A 120 -12.80 5.21 -25.68
CA GLU A 120 -13.47 3.92 -25.89
C GLU A 120 -13.89 3.72 -27.35
N LEU A 121 -13.69 2.50 -27.86
CA LEU A 121 -14.15 2.04 -29.18
C LEU A 121 -15.34 1.09 -28.97
N LYS A 122 -16.52 1.46 -29.48
CA LYS A 122 -17.68 0.54 -29.48
C LYS A 122 -17.69 -0.23 -30.80
N THR A 123 -17.89 -1.53 -30.72
CA THR A 123 -17.78 -2.46 -31.85
C THR A 123 -18.88 -3.51 -31.76
N ASN A 124 -19.33 -3.99 -32.92
CA ASN A 124 -20.29 -5.08 -33.02
C ASN A 124 -19.63 -6.47 -32.93
N LYS A 125 -18.30 -6.53 -33.05
CA LYS A 125 -17.51 -7.76 -32.98
C LYS A 125 -16.35 -7.61 -32.01
N GLU A 126 -15.84 -8.75 -31.55
CA GLU A 126 -14.64 -8.79 -30.73
C GLU A 126 -13.44 -8.26 -31.53
N LEU A 127 -12.70 -7.30 -30.97
CA LEU A 127 -11.47 -6.78 -31.56
C LEU A 127 -10.25 -7.45 -30.91
N ASP A 128 -9.20 -7.61 -31.69
CA ASP A 128 -7.88 -7.99 -31.19
C ASP A 128 -7.10 -6.76 -30.75
N GLU A 129 -6.17 -6.95 -29.80
CA GLU A 129 -5.19 -5.89 -29.49
C GLU A 129 -4.21 -5.75 -30.67
N GLY A 130 -4.02 -4.53 -31.15
CA GLY A 130 -3.18 -4.24 -32.32
C GLY A 130 -2.74 -2.78 -32.39
N ASN A 131 -1.83 -2.48 -33.31
CA ASN A 131 -1.37 -1.13 -33.62
C ASN A 131 -2.41 -0.39 -34.47
N VAL A 132 -2.61 0.89 -34.16
CA VAL A 132 -3.48 1.81 -34.88
C VAL A 132 -2.64 3.00 -35.31
N LEU A 133 -2.66 3.35 -36.58
CA LEU A 133 -1.88 4.47 -37.09
C LEU A 133 -2.75 5.72 -37.14
N LEU A 134 -2.26 6.82 -36.57
CA LEU A 134 -2.86 8.12 -36.80
C LEU A 134 -2.13 8.80 -37.95
N VAL A 135 -2.82 9.02 -39.07
CA VAL A 135 -2.22 9.56 -40.29
C VAL A 135 -2.98 10.74 -40.84
N ASP A 136 -2.33 11.53 -41.70
CA ASP A 136 -3.02 12.50 -42.54
C ASP A 136 -3.58 11.86 -43.84
N ASN A 137 -4.27 12.66 -44.67
CA ASN A 137 -4.78 12.22 -45.98
C ASN A 137 -3.70 11.72 -46.96
N ASN A 138 -2.43 12.04 -46.73
CA ASN A 138 -1.30 11.60 -47.56
C ASN A 138 -0.58 10.37 -46.95
N PHE A 139 -1.14 9.76 -45.91
CA PHE A 139 -0.54 8.66 -45.15
C PHE A 139 0.81 9.04 -44.48
N ASN A 140 1.02 10.32 -44.18
CA ASN A 140 2.09 10.71 -43.26
C ASN A 140 1.63 10.38 -41.83
N VAL A 141 2.50 9.74 -41.05
CA VAL A 141 2.17 9.19 -39.73
C VAL A 141 2.45 10.24 -38.67
N SER A 142 1.40 10.63 -37.94
CA SER A 142 1.50 11.54 -36.81
C SER A 142 1.98 10.81 -35.55
N THR A 143 1.43 9.63 -35.26
CA THR A 143 1.82 8.77 -34.13
C THR A 143 1.27 7.36 -34.34
N VAL A 144 1.77 6.41 -33.56
CA VAL A 144 1.17 5.08 -33.40
C VAL A 144 0.42 5.00 -32.07
N LEU A 145 -0.81 4.50 -32.12
CA LEU A 145 -1.65 4.14 -30.99
C LEU A 145 -1.79 2.60 -30.93
N ASN A 146 -2.38 2.08 -29.87
CA ASN A 146 -2.72 0.67 -29.75
C ASN A 146 -4.17 0.50 -29.28
N ILE A 147 -4.78 -0.63 -29.62
CA ILE A 147 -6.03 -1.07 -29.00
C ILE A 147 -5.68 -1.85 -27.74
N LYS A 148 -6.17 -1.37 -26.59
CA LYS A 148 -6.14 -2.09 -25.32
C LYS A 148 -7.48 -2.74 -25.05
N LYS A 149 -7.46 -4.06 -24.82
CA LYS A 149 -8.65 -4.87 -24.52
C LYS A 149 -8.77 -5.10 -23.02
N ILE A 150 -9.93 -4.78 -22.46
CA ILE A 150 -10.25 -4.91 -21.04
C ILE A 150 -11.51 -5.74 -20.88
N LYS A 151 -11.44 -6.79 -20.05
CA LYS A 151 -12.62 -7.54 -19.62
C LYS A 151 -13.22 -6.88 -18.38
N LYS A 152 -14.48 -6.44 -18.45
CA LYS A 152 -15.24 -5.84 -17.35
C LYS A 152 -16.65 -6.45 -17.32
N ASN A 153 -17.08 -7.00 -16.18
CA ASN A 153 -18.40 -7.63 -16.01
C ASN A 153 -18.74 -8.68 -17.09
N ASN A 154 -17.78 -9.56 -17.42
CA ASN A 154 -17.89 -10.54 -18.52
C ASN A 154 -18.04 -10.00 -19.95
N GLU A 155 -17.94 -8.69 -20.15
CA GLU A 155 -17.90 -8.06 -21.48
C GLU A 155 -16.51 -7.47 -21.78
N TYR A 156 -16.14 -7.39 -23.06
CA TYR A 156 -14.91 -6.75 -23.49
C TYR A 156 -15.14 -5.31 -23.89
N LYS A 157 -14.35 -4.41 -23.31
CA LYS A 157 -14.23 -3.01 -23.69
C LYS A 157 -12.88 -2.78 -24.37
N TYR A 158 -12.85 -1.83 -25.30
CA TYR A 158 -11.69 -1.52 -26.13
C TYR A 158 -11.37 -0.04 -26.02
N PHE A 159 -10.10 0.28 -25.79
CA PHE A 159 -9.64 1.66 -25.64
C PHE A 159 -8.45 1.91 -26.55
N LEU A 160 -8.37 3.11 -27.12
CA LEU A 160 -7.12 3.59 -27.70
C LEU A 160 -6.14 3.92 -26.58
N VAL A 161 -4.88 3.52 -26.73
CA VAL A 161 -3.77 3.83 -25.82
C VAL A 161 -2.51 4.20 -26.60
N LYS A 162 -1.56 4.89 -25.96
CA LYS A 162 -0.26 5.28 -26.51
C LYS A 162 0.79 5.27 -25.41
N GLY A 163 1.97 4.72 -25.69
CA GLY A 163 3.12 4.84 -24.78
C GLY A 163 3.68 6.26 -24.74
N LYS A 164 4.14 6.71 -23.55
CA LYS A 164 4.71 8.05 -23.35
C LYS A 164 5.83 8.39 -24.34
N ASP A 165 6.71 7.42 -24.61
CA ASP A 165 7.92 7.63 -25.43
C ASP A 165 7.64 7.52 -26.93
N VAL A 166 6.44 7.09 -27.34
CA VAL A 166 6.10 7.00 -28.78
C VAL A 166 6.06 8.42 -29.37
N PHE A 167 6.76 8.61 -30.48
CA PHE A 167 6.87 9.89 -31.16
C PHE A 167 5.50 10.44 -31.60
N ILE A 168 5.34 11.76 -31.53
CA ILE A 168 4.17 12.47 -32.05
C ILE A 168 4.55 13.75 -32.78
N GLN A 169 3.94 13.99 -33.94
CA GLN A 169 4.08 15.23 -34.71
C GLN A 169 2.74 15.72 -35.27
N GLU A 170 2.59 17.03 -35.40
CA GLU A 170 1.51 17.60 -36.23
C GLU A 170 1.91 17.56 -37.71
N ASN A 171 0.99 17.09 -38.56
CA ASN A 171 1.19 17.08 -40.00
C ASN A 171 0.68 18.39 -40.62
N GLN A 172 1.13 18.70 -41.84
CA GLN A 172 0.70 19.90 -42.58
C GLN A 172 -0.81 19.90 -42.88
N SER A 173 -1.42 18.72 -43.05
CA SER A 173 -2.87 18.56 -43.20
C SER A 173 -3.55 18.41 -41.85
N LYS A 174 -4.66 19.14 -41.63
CA LYS A 174 -5.48 19.03 -40.42
C LYS A 174 -6.57 17.95 -40.49
N PHE A 175 -6.65 17.23 -41.61
CA PHE A 175 -7.55 16.08 -41.75
C PHE A 175 -6.79 14.80 -41.40
N TYR A 176 -7.20 14.17 -40.31
CA TYR A 176 -6.55 12.99 -39.76
C TYR A 176 -7.50 11.77 -39.81
N ASN A 177 -6.92 10.59 -40.00
CA ASN A 177 -7.61 9.31 -39.99
C ASN A 177 -6.93 8.34 -39.03
N LEU A 178 -7.74 7.56 -38.31
CA LEU A 178 -7.32 6.38 -37.59
C LEU A 178 -7.35 5.18 -38.56
N ILE A 179 -6.20 4.59 -38.78
CA ILE A 179 -6.03 3.36 -39.56
C ILE A 179 -5.98 2.19 -38.61
N PHE A 180 -7.02 1.37 -38.64
CA PHE A 180 -7.09 0.12 -37.90
C PHE A 180 -6.58 -1.03 -38.77
N LEU A 181 -5.73 -1.85 -38.20
CA LEU A 181 -5.04 -2.92 -38.88
C LEU A 181 -5.51 -4.28 -38.35
N PRO A 182 -5.80 -5.25 -39.22
CA PRO A 182 -5.97 -6.63 -38.78
C PRO A 182 -4.68 -7.14 -38.12
N GLN A 183 -4.78 -8.23 -37.34
CA GLN A 183 -3.69 -8.72 -36.50
C GLN A 183 -2.38 -8.95 -37.29
N LYS A 184 -2.48 -9.51 -38.50
CA LYS A 184 -1.32 -9.80 -39.36
C LYS A 184 -0.60 -8.52 -39.80
N GLU A 185 -1.34 -7.52 -40.25
CA GLU A 185 -0.83 -6.23 -40.68
C GLU A 185 -0.27 -5.45 -39.49
N SER A 186 -0.92 -5.53 -38.33
CA SER A 186 -0.42 -4.94 -37.08
C SER A 186 0.93 -5.53 -36.65
N GLU A 187 1.11 -6.86 -36.72
CA GLU A 187 2.40 -7.51 -36.42
C GLU A 187 3.49 -7.10 -37.43
N LEU A 188 3.14 -6.95 -38.71
CA LEU A 188 4.07 -6.48 -39.76
C LEU A 188 4.53 -5.04 -39.50
N ILE A 189 3.60 -4.14 -39.14
CA ILE A 189 3.93 -2.74 -38.82
C ILE A 189 4.92 -2.67 -37.65
N TYR A 190 4.76 -3.50 -36.62
CA TYR A 190 5.71 -3.57 -35.53
C TYR A 190 7.10 -4.05 -36.00
N ASP A 191 7.17 -5.10 -36.82
CA ASP A 191 8.45 -5.61 -37.32
C ASP A 191 9.18 -4.58 -38.21
N ILE A 192 8.44 -3.78 -39.00
CA ILE A 192 8.98 -2.67 -39.79
C ILE A 192 9.49 -1.55 -38.88
N TYR A 193 8.69 -1.17 -37.87
CA TYR A 193 9.08 -0.15 -36.89
C TYR A 193 10.37 -0.53 -36.15
N GLU A 194 10.53 -1.80 -35.79
CA GLU A 194 11.72 -2.34 -35.12
C GLU A 194 12.88 -2.66 -36.08
N ASN A 195 12.75 -2.35 -37.37
CA ASN A 195 13.76 -2.63 -38.41
C ASN A 195 14.14 -4.12 -38.53
N LYS A 196 13.20 -5.03 -38.28
CA LYS A 196 13.43 -6.49 -38.31
C LYS A 196 13.20 -7.10 -39.70
N VAL A 197 12.45 -6.41 -40.55
CA VAL A 197 12.04 -6.90 -41.86
C VAL A 197 12.13 -5.78 -42.88
N ASP A 198 12.66 -6.08 -44.05
CA ASP A 198 12.61 -5.23 -45.23
C ASP A 198 11.52 -5.75 -46.17
N PHE A 199 10.72 -4.87 -46.77
CA PHE A 199 9.55 -5.27 -47.55
C PHE A 199 9.63 -4.76 -48.99
N GLN A 200 9.08 -5.54 -49.92
CA GLN A 200 8.83 -5.14 -51.31
C GLN A 200 7.46 -5.65 -51.75
N ASN A 201 6.63 -4.76 -52.32
CA ASN A 201 5.30 -5.04 -52.89
C ASN A 201 4.35 -5.84 -51.96
N TYR A 202 3.82 -5.17 -50.94
CA TYR A 202 2.80 -5.72 -50.03
C TYR A 202 1.45 -5.03 -50.27
N ASN A 203 0.35 -5.79 -50.22
CA ASN A 203 -1.00 -5.25 -50.24
C ASN A 203 -1.52 -5.13 -48.81
N LEU A 204 -1.64 -3.90 -48.31
CA LEU A 204 -2.03 -3.56 -46.96
C LEU A 204 -3.56 -3.50 -46.85
N GLU A 205 -4.14 -4.39 -46.04
CA GLU A 205 -5.54 -4.32 -45.64
C GLU A 205 -5.71 -3.46 -44.39
N TYR A 206 -6.65 -2.51 -44.41
CA TYR A 206 -6.91 -1.63 -43.27
C TYR A 206 -8.34 -1.09 -43.31
N SER A 207 -8.87 -0.64 -42.16
CA SER A 207 -10.06 0.20 -42.11
C SER A 207 -9.69 1.62 -41.67
N SER A 208 -10.35 2.62 -42.27
CA SER A 208 -10.08 4.03 -42.00
C SER A 208 -11.27 4.69 -41.31
N LEU A 209 -11.02 5.41 -40.23
CA LEU A 209 -12.03 6.23 -39.56
C LEU A 209 -11.53 7.67 -39.41
N PRO A 210 -12.22 8.68 -39.97
CA PRO A 210 -11.79 10.07 -39.87
C PRO A 210 -11.98 10.63 -38.47
N ILE A 211 -11.01 11.42 -37.99
CA ILE A 211 -11.18 12.22 -36.76
C ILE A 211 -11.36 13.70 -37.13
N LEU A 212 -12.22 14.39 -36.39
CA LEU A 212 -12.52 15.80 -36.58
C LEU A 212 -11.38 16.69 -36.12
N GLN A 213 -10.67 16.28 -35.06
CA GLN A 213 -9.67 17.12 -34.43
C GLN A 213 -8.60 16.31 -33.69
N LEU A 214 -7.33 16.67 -33.93
CA LEU A 214 -6.19 16.28 -33.11
C LEU A 214 -5.66 17.54 -32.40
N GLU A 215 -5.48 17.48 -31.09
CA GLU A 215 -4.81 18.52 -30.31
C GLU A 215 -3.57 17.94 -29.63
N ILE A 216 -2.39 18.52 -29.89
CA ILE A 216 -1.18 18.22 -29.15
C ILE A 216 -0.96 19.33 -28.12
N LYS A 217 -0.97 18.98 -26.84
CA LYS A 217 -0.83 19.93 -25.73
C LYS A 217 0.43 19.66 -24.93
N GLU A 218 0.98 20.72 -24.34
CA GLU A 218 1.95 20.59 -23.26
C GLU A 218 1.21 20.52 -21.93
N LEU A 219 1.88 19.99 -20.90
CA LEU A 219 1.32 20.01 -19.56
C LEU A 219 1.38 21.41 -18.97
N GLU A 220 0.21 21.92 -18.59
CA GLU A 220 0.12 23.15 -17.83
C GLU A 220 0.42 22.88 -16.34
N GLU A 221 1.22 23.76 -15.74
CA GLU A 221 1.50 23.73 -14.30
C GLU A 221 0.30 24.29 -13.55
N THR A 222 -0.16 23.57 -12.52
CA THR A 222 -1.27 24.02 -11.67
C THR A 222 -0.77 24.60 -10.35
N THR A 223 -1.44 25.66 -9.89
CA THR A 223 -1.25 26.23 -8.56
C THR A 223 -2.00 25.45 -7.48
N MET A 224 -2.96 24.60 -7.86
CA MET A 224 -3.73 23.82 -6.91
C MET A 224 -2.89 22.65 -6.39
N PRO A 225 -2.83 22.42 -5.07
CA PRO A 225 -2.07 21.33 -4.53
C PRO A 225 -2.75 19.99 -4.83
N ILE A 226 -1.93 18.96 -5.10
CA ILE A 226 -2.38 17.57 -4.97
C ILE A 226 -2.36 17.20 -3.49
N ALA A 227 -3.43 16.57 -3.00
CA ALA A 227 -3.44 15.96 -1.67
C ALA A 227 -3.06 14.48 -1.75
N ILE A 228 -2.18 14.04 -0.87
CA ILE A 228 -1.72 12.66 -0.74
C ILE A 228 -1.90 12.22 0.71
N ASP A 229 -2.57 11.09 0.90
CA ASP A 229 -2.61 10.36 2.16
C ASP A 229 -1.63 9.19 2.05
N PHE A 230 -0.42 9.37 2.58
CA PHE A 230 0.64 8.36 2.56
C PHE A 230 0.42 7.36 3.70
N GLY A 231 -0.30 6.27 3.41
CA GLY A 231 -0.63 5.23 4.38
C GLY A 231 0.35 4.05 4.42
N THR A 232 0.38 3.33 5.55
CA THR A 232 1.21 2.13 5.80
C THR A 232 1.02 1.04 4.74
N SER A 233 -0.24 0.68 4.42
CA SER A 233 -0.54 -0.38 3.45
C SER A 233 -0.90 0.16 2.07
N ASN A 234 -1.63 1.27 2.02
CA ASN A 234 -2.05 1.91 0.78
C ASN A 234 -1.95 3.41 0.92
N THR A 235 -1.54 4.06 -0.17
CA THR A 235 -1.55 5.49 -0.38
C THR A 235 -2.77 5.86 -1.23
N THR A 236 -3.35 7.02 -0.97
CA THR A 236 -4.39 7.59 -1.82
C THR A 236 -4.00 9.01 -2.20
N ALA A 237 -4.41 9.46 -3.38
CA ALA A 237 -4.12 10.80 -3.85
C ALA A 237 -5.27 11.36 -4.69
N GLY A 238 -5.43 12.68 -4.69
CA GLY A 238 -6.49 13.33 -5.43
C GLY A 238 -6.42 14.84 -5.44
N ILE A 239 -7.39 15.43 -6.11
CA ILE A 239 -7.60 16.87 -6.22
C ILE A 239 -9.08 17.19 -6.00
N TYR A 240 -9.34 18.44 -5.65
CA TYR A 240 -10.69 19.00 -5.62
C TYR A 240 -10.85 19.93 -6.82
N ILE A 241 -11.82 19.68 -7.68
CA ILE A 241 -12.10 20.49 -8.88
C ILE A 241 -13.33 21.35 -8.63
N ASP A 242 -13.19 22.65 -8.85
CA ASP A 242 -14.33 23.56 -8.98
C ASP A 242 -14.31 24.27 -10.34
N LYS A 243 -15.50 24.54 -10.89
CA LYS A 243 -15.74 25.03 -12.25
C LYS A 243 -15.09 26.39 -12.53
N GLU A 244 -14.84 27.18 -11.50
CA GLU A 244 -14.27 28.53 -11.62
C GLU A 244 -12.73 28.53 -11.75
N VAL A 245 -12.05 27.41 -11.45
CA VAL A 245 -10.64 27.44 -11.06
C VAL A 245 -9.69 26.83 -12.09
N PHE A 246 -10.13 25.80 -12.81
CA PHE A 246 -9.23 25.03 -13.65
C PHE A 246 -9.44 25.31 -15.15
N GLN A 247 -8.64 26.23 -15.67
CA GLN A 247 -8.36 26.28 -17.12
C GLN A 247 -7.33 25.18 -17.45
N GLY A 248 -7.53 24.46 -18.56
CA GLY A 248 -6.54 23.48 -19.05
C GLY A 248 -6.69 22.02 -18.58
N LEU A 249 -7.58 21.71 -17.63
CA LEU A 249 -7.88 20.31 -17.27
C LEU A 249 -8.47 19.53 -18.46
N ASN A 250 -8.23 18.21 -18.48
CA ASN A 250 -8.83 17.33 -19.48
C ASN A 250 -10.36 17.48 -19.48
N ASP A 251 -10.94 17.89 -20.61
CA ASP A 251 -12.39 18.08 -20.79
C ASP A 251 -13.20 16.88 -20.30
N ASN A 252 -12.67 15.66 -20.43
CA ASN A 252 -13.33 14.43 -19.99
C ASN A 252 -13.57 14.37 -18.46
N LEU A 253 -12.77 15.07 -17.66
CA LEU A 253 -12.95 15.14 -16.19
C LEU A 253 -14.17 15.97 -15.77
N ILE A 254 -14.68 16.82 -16.68
CA ILE A 254 -15.76 17.78 -16.42
C ILE A 254 -17.06 17.39 -17.17
N ARG A 255 -17.00 16.43 -18.10
CA ARG A 255 -18.08 16.11 -19.06
C ARG A 255 -19.33 15.44 -18.48
N ASN A 256 -19.25 14.80 -17.32
CA ASN A 256 -20.39 14.11 -16.69
C ASN A 256 -20.55 14.61 -15.24
N ILE A 257 -21.33 15.67 -15.05
CA ILE A 257 -21.78 16.08 -13.72
C ILE A 257 -23.29 15.85 -13.69
N ASN A 258 -23.72 14.72 -13.13
CA ASN A 258 -25.13 14.56 -12.79
C ASN A 258 -25.41 15.47 -11.58
N LEU A 259 -26.38 16.37 -11.71
CA LEU A 259 -26.71 17.39 -10.70
C LEU A 259 -27.10 16.82 -9.32
N GLU A 260 -27.40 15.53 -9.22
CA GLU A 260 -27.84 14.87 -7.97
C GLU A 260 -26.67 14.49 -7.03
N ASP A 261 -25.41 14.39 -7.51
CA ASP A 261 -24.22 13.95 -6.74
C ASP A 261 -23.07 15.01 -6.74
N TYR A 262 -23.43 16.30 -6.79
CA TYR A 262 -22.50 17.42 -7.06
C TYR A 262 -21.25 17.51 -6.17
N GLU A 263 -21.31 17.14 -4.87
CA GLU A 263 -20.16 17.23 -3.95
C GLU A 263 -19.17 16.05 -4.09
N ASP A 264 -19.66 14.82 -4.30
CA ASP A 264 -18.78 13.66 -4.52
C ASP A 264 -18.09 13.73 -5.91
N ASP A 265 -18.71 14.40 -6.87
CA ASP A 265 -18.15 14.61 -8.21
C ASP A 265 -17.00 15.63 -8.26
N LYS A 266 -16.86 16.52 -7.26
CA LYS A 266 -15.76 17.51 -7.21
C LYS A 266 -14.44 16.90 -6.74
N VAL A 267 -14.48 15.88 -5.89
CA VAL A 267 -13.28 15.15 -5.47
C VAL A 267 -12.90 14.18 -6.57
N LYS A 268 -11.76 14.42 -7.24
CA LYS A 268 -11.20 13.49 -8.22
C LYS A 268 -10.01 12.75 -7.64
N LEU A 269 -10.08 11.42 -7.68
CA LEU A 269 -9.08 10.53 -7.11
C LEU A 269 -8.19 9.97 -8.21
N VAL A 270 -6.92 9.74 -7.88
CA VAL A 270 -5.99 8.96 -8.70
C VAL A 270 -6.47 7.51 -8.69
N LYS A 271 -6.83 6.99 -9.86
CA LYS A 271 -7.32 5.61 -10.04
C LYS A 271 -6.31 4.77 -10.79
N LEU A 272 -6.20 3.49 -10.46
CA LEU A 272 -5.28 2.55 -11.09
C LEU A 272 -5.92 1.18 -11.28
N LEU A 273 -5.32 0.40 -12.17
CA LEU A 273 -5.75 -0.94 -12.50
C LEU A 273 -5.09 -1.91 -11.52
N ASP A 274 -5.89 -2.73 -10.85
CA ASP A 274 -5.36 -3.81 -10.03
C ASP A 274 -4.84 -4.93 -10.94
N THR A 275 -3.54 -4.91 -11.24
CA THR A 275 -2.86 -5.91 -12.08
C THR A 275 -2.74 -7.28 -11.42
N THR A 276 -3.14 -7.41 -10.14
CA THR A 276 -3.11 -8.70 -9.42
C THR A 276 -4.38 -9.52 -9.59
N LYS A 277 -5.49 -8.90 -10.04
CA LYS A 277 -6.76 -9.58 -10.30
C LYS A 277 -6.86 -10.04 -11.76
N LYS A 278 -7.55 -11.17 -11.98
CA LYS A 278 -7.82 -11.70 -13.33
C LYS A 278 -8.82 -10.83 -14.09
N ASP A 279 -9.85 -10.35 -13.39
CA ASP A 279 -10.79 -9.37 -13.90
C ASP A 279 -10.31 -7.98 -13.52
N TYR A 280 -10.32 -7.06 -14.48
CA TYR A 280 -9.79 -5.72 -14.29
C TYR A 280 -10.67 -4.92 -13.32
N SER A 281 -10.13 -4.62 -12.14
CA SER A 281 -10.74 -3.69 -11.18
C SER A 281 -9.99 -2.37 -11.21
N ILE A 282 -10.74 -1.27 -11.32
CA ILE A 282 -10.21 0.09 -11.16
C ILE A 282 -10.43 0.49 -9.70
N THR A 283 -9.35 0.86 -9.03
CA THR A 283 -9.35 1.19 -7.61
C THR A 283 -8.63 2.51 -7.36
N PRO A 284 -9.04 3.32 -6.37
CA PRO A 284 -8.31 4.52 -5.96
C PRO A 284 -7.16 4.22 -4.99
N LEU A 285 -6.93 2.94 -4.64
CA LEU A 285 -5.90 2.55 -3.68
C LEU A 285 -4.57 2.25 -4.40
N ILE A 286 -3.52 2.96 -4.01
CA ILE A 286 -2.16 2.73 -4.50
C ILE A 286 -1.41 1.93 -3.43
N PRO A 287 -1.05 0.65 -3.62
CA PRO A 287 -0.33 -0.08 -2.59
C PRO A 287 1.01 0.58 -2.23
N SER A 288 1.32 0.69 -0.94
CA SER A 288 2.55 1.28 -0.42
C SER A 288 3.70 0.27 -0.43
N VAL A 289 4.00 -0.25 -1.63
CA VAL A 289 4.94 -1.36 -1.87
C VAL A 289 5.93 -0.96 -2.97
N VAL A 290 7.21 -1.21 -2.72
CA VAL A 290 8.32 -0.85 -3.62
C VAL A 290 9.20 -2.06 -3.87
N GLY A 291 9.54 -2.33 -5.12
CA GLY A 291 10.50 -3.38 -5.51
C GLY A 291 11.67 -2.84 -6.30
N ILE A 292 12.79 -3.56 -6.25
CA ILE A 292 14.07 -3.19 -6.89
C ILE A 292 14.22 -3.90 -8.24
N LYS A 293 13.83 -3.24 -9.33
CA LYS A 293 13.82 -3.87 -10.67
C LYS A 293 15.23 -4.17 -11.20
N TYR A 294 16.11 -3.18 -11.17
CA TYR A 294 17.45 -3.26 -11.79
C TYR A 294 18.41 -2.28 -11.11
N ILE A 295 19.65 -2.68 -10.86
CA ILE A 295 20.70 -1.81 -10.31
C ILE A 295 21.75 -1.57 -11.41
N ASN A 296 21.96 -0.31 -11.82
CA ASN A 296 23.03 0.04 -12.77
C ASN A 296 24.41 0.10 -12.06
N GLU A 297 25.49 -0.41 -12.66
CA GLU A 297 26.86 -0.38 -12.07
C GLU A 297 27.55 0.97 -12.24
N ASN A 298 27.18 1.73 -13.27
CA ASN A 298 27.97 2.87 -13.71
C ASN A 298 27.38 4.24 -13.31
N GLU A 299 26.17 4.27 -12.75
CA GLU A 299 25.40 5.50 -12.55
C GLU A 299 24.79 5.64 -11.14
N ASP A 300 25.08 4.74 -10.20
CA ASP A 300 24.40 4.66 -8.88
C ASP A 300 22.85 4.75 -8.98
N ASN A 301 22.30 4.37 -10.13
CA ASN A 301 20.89 4.53 -10.44
C ASN A 301 20.16 3.18 -10.30
N VAL A 302 19.10 3.19 -9.49
CA VAL A 302 18.27 2.02 -9.22
C VAL A 302 16.91 2.22 -9.86
N LYS A 303 16.48 1.26 -10.68
CA LYS A 303 15.14 1.23 -11.24
C LYS A 303 14.20 0.50 -10.30
N TYR A 304 13.05 1.10 -10.05
CA TYR A 304 12.04 0.58 -9.14
C TYR A 304 10.83 0.00 -9.88
N ILE A 305 10.04 -0.81 -9.17
CA ILE A 305 8.65 -1.15 -9.48
C ILE A 305 7.79 -0.78 -8.28
N PHE A 306 6.55 -0.37 -8.50
CA PHE A 306 5.69 0.20 -7.45
C PHE A 306 4.30 -0.41 -7.44
N GLY A 307 3.61 -0.28 -6.29
CA GLY A 307 2.17 -0.55 -6.19
C GLY A 307 1.79 -1.97 -6.59
N TYR A 308 0.76 -2.10 -7.42
CA TYR A 308 0.29 -3.40 -7.91
C TYR A 308 1.32 -4.15 -8.74
N ASP A 309 2.22 -3.47 -9.46
CA ASP A 309 3.28 -4.13 -10.21
C ASP A 309 4.33 -4.74 -9.28
N ALA A 310 4.68 -4.06 -8.19
CA ALA A 310 5.54 -4.61 -7.14
C ALA A 310 4.88 -5.81 -6.44
N LEU A 311 3.57 -5.71 -6.14
CA LEU A 311 2.80 -6.82 -5.58
C LEU A 311 2.73 -8.00 -6.55
N PHE A 312 2.50 -7.75 -7.83
CA PHE A 312 2.42 -8.78 -8.87
C PHE A 312 3.77 -9.48 -9.06
N ALA A 313 4.85 -8.71 -9.13
CA ALA A 313 6.21 -9.24 -9.17
C ALA A 313 6.56 -10.03 -7.90
N SER A 314 6.04 -9.64 -6.73
CA SER A 314 6.15 -10.41 -5.49
C SER A 314 5.34 -11.72 -5.55
N LYS A 315 4.08 -11.66 -6.01
CA LYS A 315 3.21 -12.83 -6.13
C LYS A 315 3.74 -13.87 -7.12
N LYS A 316 4.41 -13.50 -8.21
CA LYS A 316 4.91 -14.46 -9.21
C LYS A 316 6.19 -15.20 -8.81
N ARG A 317 6.75 -14.92 -7.63
CA ARG A 317 7.99 -15.54 -7.17
C ARG A 317 7.81 -17.01 -6.82
N TYR A 318 8.85 -17.78 -7.12
CA TYR A 318 9.07 -19.11 -6.58
C TYR A 318 10.46 -19.12 -5.92
N VAL A 319 10.84 -20.26 -5.36
CA VAL A 319 11.94 -20.50 -4.41
C VAL A 319 13.32 -19.89 -4.76
N ASP A 320 13.58 -19.49 -6.00
CA ASP A 320 14.78 -18.75 -6.39
C ASP A 320 14.31 -17.44 -7.04
N ASP A 321 14.47 -16.28 -6.37
CA ASP A 321 15.30 -15.21 -6.94
C ASP A 321 15.38 -13.90 -6.14
N SER A 322 16.46 -13.23 -6.52
CA SER A 322 17.14 -12.00 -6.17
C SER A 322 16.37 -10.67 -6.14
N LEU A 323 15.04 -10.63 -6.07
CA LEU A 323 14.30 -9.35 -6.07
C LEU A 323 13.99 -8.83 -4.65
N THR A 324 14.52 -7.68 -4.23
CA THR A 324 14.07 -7.03 -2.99
C THR A 324 12.72 -6.33 -3.20
N VAL A 325 11.75 -6.58 -2.32
CA VAL A 325 10.49 -5.82 -2.22
C VAL A 325 10.27 -5.44 -0.78
N PHE A 326 9.89 -4.18 -0.58
CA PHE A 326 9.61 -3.55 0.69
C PHE A 326 8.11 -3.29 0.84
N TYR A 327 7.61 -3.59 2.03
CA TYR A 327 6.26 -3.32 2.50
C TYR A 327 6.34 -2.35 3.68
N ASP A 328 5.25 -1.64 3.97
CA ASP A 328 5.13 -0.76 5.13
C ASP A 328 6.23 0.32 5.22
N ILE A 329 6.52 0.95 4.08
CA ILE A 329 7.58 1.98 3.98
C ILE A 329 7.25 3.27 4.75
N LYS A 330 5.99 3.49 5.20
CA LYS A 330 5.61 4.63 6.06
C LYS A 330 6.30 4.55 7.43
N ARG A 331 6.53 3.35 7.98
CA ARG A 331 7.25 3.18 9.26
C ARG A 331 8.68 3.72 9.24
N TRP A 332 9.30 3.75 8.07
CA TRP A 332 10.66 4.23 7.91
C TRP A 332 10.84 5.72 8.12
N ILE A 333 9.75 6.48 8.22
CA ILE A 333 9.81 7.91 8.57
C ILE A 333 10.51 8.09 9.92
N SER A 334 10.43 7.11 10.82
CA SER A 334 11.15 7.18 12.09
C SER A 334 12.68 7.14 11.93
N ASP A 335 13.21 6.45 10.93
CA ASP A 335 14.64 6.20 10.72
C ASP A 335 15.02 6.29 9.23
N PHE A 336 14.60 7.36 8.55
CA PHE A 336 14.69 7.47 7.08
C PHE A 336 16.12 7.58 6.53
N GLU A 337 17.11 7.88 7.39
CA GLU A 337 18.53 7.91 7.03
C GLU A 337 19.20 6.53 7.00
N LYS A 338 18.55 5.50 7.55
CA LYS A 338 19.11 4.14 7.56
C LYS A 338 19.19 3.58 6.14
N SER A 339 20.25 2.81 5.88
CA SER A 339 20.46 2.13 4.60
C SER A 339 19.98 0.68 4.65
N GLU A 340 19.34 0.25 3.57
CA GLU A 340 18.87 -1.12 3.35
C GLU A 340 19.73 -1.81 2.30
N LYS A 341 20.10 -3.07 2.56
CA LYS A 341 20.76 -3.92 1.56
C LYS A 341 19.73 -4.46 0.59
N VAL A 342 19.89 -4.12 -0.67
CA VAL A 342 18.96 -4.54 -1.73
C VAL A 342 19.61 -5.49 -2.71
N ILE A 343 18.77 -6.27 -3.40
CA ILE A 343 19.14 -7.12 -4.51
C ILE A 343 18.14 -6.94 -5.67
N ASP A 344 18.61 -6.95 -6.92
CA ASP A 344 17.76 -6.84 -8.12
C ASP A 344 17.47 -8.20 -8.79
N ILE A 345 16.60 -8.23 -9.81
CA ILE A 345 16.20 -9.46 -10.51
C ILE A 345 17.35 -10.28 -11.13
N HIS A 346 18.56 -9.75 -11.20
CA HIS A 346 19.73 -10.41 -11.77
C HIS A 346 20.74 -10.86 -10.70
N GLY A 347 20.42 -10.72 -9.41
CA GLY A 347 21.32 -11.13 -8.32
C GLY A 347 22.28 -10.05 -7.85
N LYS A 348 22.22 -8.84 -8.41
CA LYS A 348 23.15 -7.77 -8.07
C LYS A 348 22.71 -7.07 -6.80
N THR A 349 23.66 -6.69 -5.94
CA THR A 349 23.36 -6.06 -4.63
C THR A 349 23.91 -4.64 -4.50
N THR A 350 23.21 -3.77 -3.77
CA THR A 350 23.73 -2.45 -3.33
C THR A 350 23.11 -2.02 -2.00
N LEU A 351 23.51 -0.87 -1.45
CA LEU A 351 22.91 -0.22 -0.28
C LEU A 351 22.16 1.03 -0.73
N ILE A 352 20.92 1.21 -0.28
CA ILE A 352 20.09 2.39 -0.59
C ILE A 352 19.52 2.97 0.70
N LYS A 353 19.49 4.30 0.86
CA LYS A 353 18.84 4.92 2.01
C LYS A 353 17.32 4.79 1.91
N ARG A 354 16.66 4.60 3.05
CA ARG A 354 15.18 4.53 3.12
C ARG A 354 14.51 5.77 2.53
N LYS A 355 15.07 6.97 2.76
CA LYS A 355 14.55 8.23 2.19
C LYS A 355 14.54 8.25 0.66
N ASP A 356 15.52 7.63 0.00
CA ASP A 356 15.59 7.59 -1.48
C ASP A 356 14.49 6.67 -2.04
N ILE A 357 14.17 5.59 -1.33
CA ILE A 357 13.06 4.69 -1.66
C ILE A 357 11.72 5.39 -1.46
N ILE A 358 11.55 6.14 -0.36
CA ILE A 358 10.35 6.94 -0.10
C ILE A 358 10.18 8.03 -1.18
N LYS A 359 11.26 8.74 -1.52
CA LYS A 359 11.29 9.73 -2.60
C LYS A 359 10.75 9.14 -3.90
N ALA A 360 11.37 8.03 -4.35
CA ALA A 360 10.99 7.38 -5.61
C ALA A 360 9.52 6.92 -5.62
N TYR A 361 8.99 6.47 -4.47
CA TYR A 361 7.58 6.10 -4.35
C TYR A 361 6.63 7.31 -4.42
N LEU A 362 6.96 8.42 -3.74
CA LEU A 362 6.13 9.62 -3.77
C LEU A 362 6.13 10.28 -5.16
N GLU A 363 7.29 10.32 -5.83
CA GLU A 363 7.39 10.77 -7.22
C GLU A 363 6.55 9.89 -8.16
N TYR A 364 6.51 8.57 -7.92
CA TYR A 364 5.60 7.68 -8.64
C TYR A 364 4.12 8.07 -8.43
N VAL A 365 3.69 8.32 -7.18
CA VAL A 365 2.32 8.76 -6.88
C VAL A 365 1.99 10.10 -7.57
N ILE A 366 2.90 11.07 -7.54
CA ILE A 366 2.73 12.37 -8.22
C ILE A 366 2.66 12.17 -9.75
N SER A 367 3.50 11.29 -10.31
CA SER A 367 3.49 10.97 -11.75
C SER A 367 2.16 10.35 -12.18
N LEU A 368 1.57 9.47 -11.34
CA LEU A 368 0.23 8.93 -11.59
C LEU A 368 -0.81 10.05 -11.62
N ALA A 369 -0.72 11.02 -10.71
CA ALA A 369 -1.64 12.15 -10.68
C ALA A 369 -1.48 13.05 -11.91
N ASN A 370 -0.25 13.38 -12.31
CA ASN A 370 0.02 14.10 -13.56
C ASN A 370 -0.60 13.36 -14.77
N GLN A 371 -0.44 12.03 -14.81
CA GLN A 371 -0.99 11.18 -15.86
C GLN A 371 -2.52 11.12 -15.87
N ARG A 372 -3.19 11.18 -14.70
CA ARG A 372 -4.65 11.11 -14.57
C ARG A 372 -5.34 12.45 -14.80
N PHE A 373 -4.74 13.52 -14.30
CA PHE A 373 -5.34 14.87 -14.35
C PHE A 373 -4.82 15.70 -15.54
N LYS A 374 -3.75 15.24 -16.20
CA LYS A 374 -3.10 15.88 -17.36
C LYS A 374 -2.61 17.31 -17.08
N CYS A 375 -2.18 17.56 -15.84
CA CYS A 375 -1.56 18.79 -15.39
C CYS A 375 -0.32 18.48 -14.55
N LYS A 376 0.60 19.44 -14.43
CA LYS A 376 1.84 19.28 -13.65
C LYS A 376 1.63 19.88 -12.27
N PHE A 377 1.70 19.05 -11.23
CA PHE A 377 1.63 19.51 -9.84
C PHE A 377 2.99 20.00 -9.36
N LYS A 378 3.01 21.23 -8.83
CA LYS A 378 4.18 21.79 -8.11
C LYS A 378 3.95 21.89 -6.61
N ASN A 379 2.72 22.14 -6.20
CA ASN A 379 2.34 22.21 -4.79
C ASN A 379 1.85 20.84 -4.32
N ILE A 380 2.43 20.32 -3.24
CA ILE A 380 2.12 18.98 -2.71
C ILE A 380 1.62 19.14 -1.28
N TYR A 381 0.46 18.58 -1.00
CA TYR A 381 -0.08 18.45 0.34
C TYR A 381 -0.02 16.99 0.77
N ILE A 382 0.55 16.71 1.94
CA ILE A 382 0.59 15.35 2.49
C ILE A 382 0.01 15.40 3.91
N SER A 383 -0.99 14.55 4.20
CA SER A 383 -1.50 14.40 5.57
C SER A 383 -0.44 13.79 6.48
N CYS A 384 -0.45 14.15 7.77
CA CYS A 384 0.51 13.64 8.75
C CYS A 384 -0.17 12.92 9.92
N PRO A 385 0.48 11.94 10.55
CA PRO A 385 0.05 11.38 11.82
C PRO A 385 0.10 12.43 12.93
N SER A 386 -0.72 12.24 13.97
CA SER A 386 -0.85 13.20 15.08
C SER A 386 0.43 13.41 15.89
N LYS A 387 1.32 12.41 15.95
CA LYS A 387 2.51 12.41 16.83
C LYS A 387 3.75 13.12 16.27
N GLN A 388 3.90 13.20 14.94
CA GLN A 388 5.21 13.45 14.30
C GLN A 388 5.14 14.50 13.18
N LYS A 389 4.28 15.52 13.32
CA LYS A 389 4.04 16.55 12.30
C LYS A 389 5.33 17.20 11.78
N TYR A 390 6.21 17.66 12.66
CA TYR A 390 7.46 18.32 12.27
C TYR A 390 8.40 17.38 11.50
N LYS A 391 8.52 16.12 11.95
CA LYS A 391 9.40 15.13 11.32
C LYS A 391 8.92 14.71 9.94
N PHE A 392 7.62 14.49 9.79
CA PHE A 392 6.98 14.25 8.49
C PHE A 392 7.27 15.41 7.54
N HIS A 393 7.09 16.64 8.02
CA HIS A 393 7.35 17.83 7.24
C HIS A 393 8.82 17.92 6.80
N LYS A 394 9.77 17.78 7.74
CA LYS A 394 11.21 17.80 7.45
C LYS A 394 11.62 16.74 6.42
N LEU A 395 11.13 15.52 6.56
CA LEU A 395 11.39 14.45 5.60
C LEU A 395 10.89 14.84 4.21
N PHE A 396 9.62 15.28 4.10
CA PHE A 396 9.02 15.56 2.80
C PHE A 396 9.63 16.79 2.12
N GLU A 397 10.01 17.83 2.86
CA GLU A 397 10.80 18.94 2.29
C GLU A 397 12.14 18.45 1.73
N GLU A 398 12.79 17.49 2.39
CA GLU A 398 14.06 16.94 1.92
C GLU A 398 13.87 16.05 0.67
N VAL A 399 12.95 15.08 0.74
CA VAL A 399 12.75 14.11 -0.36
C VAL A 399 12.07 14.71 -1.58
N LEU A 400 11.17 15.68 -1.39
CA LEU A 400 10.44 16.36 -2.45
C LEU A 400 10.93 17.81 -2.63
N SER A 401 12.23 18.05 -2.51
CA SER A 401 12.86 19.38 -2.62
C SER A 401 12.63 20.10 -3.95
N GLU A 402 12.23 19.38 -5.00
CA GLU A 402 11.84 19.95 -6.31
C GLU A 402 10.38 20.48 -6.31
N TYR A 403 9.62 20.20 -5.26
CA TYR A 403 8.22 20.57 -5.09
C TYR A 403 8.04 21.55 -3.93
N ASN A 404 6.94 22.30 -3.97
CA ASN A 404 6.50 23.12 -2.85
C ASN A 404 5.64 22.27 -1.92
N VAL A 405 6.24 21.72 -0.87
CA VAL A 405 5.50 20.94 0.13
C VAL A 405 4.77 21.89 1.08
N GLU A 406 3.44 21.82 1.10
CA GLU A 406 2.57 22.69 1.88
C GLU A 406 2.71 22.37 3.38
N SER A 407 3.31 23.30 4.13
CA SER A 407 3.59 23.14 5.57
C SER A 407 2.62 23.90 6.46
N LYS A 408 2.25 25.11 6.04
CA LYS A 408 1.42 26.04 6.82
C LYS A 408 0.02 25.50 7.06
N ASN A 409 -0.56 24.86 6.05
CA ASN A 409 -1.91 24.32 6.11
C ASN A 409 -1.95 22.82 6.43
N MET A 410 -0.82 22.19 6.76
CA MET A 410 -0.76 20.75 7.04
C MET A 410 -1.58 20.39 8.28
N ILE A 411 -2.59 19.53 8.10
CA ILE A 411 -3.44 19.03 9.20
C ILE A 411 -3.14 17.55 9.48
N GLU A 412 -3.46 17.14 10.71
CA GLU A 412 -3.35 15.74 11.13
C GLU A 412 -4.42 14.88 10.45
N GLU A 413 -4.13 13.59 10.26
CA GLU A 413 -5.07 12.61 9.67
C GLU A 413 -6.43 12.59 10.41
N SER A 414 -6.41 12.68 11.75
CA SER A 414 -7.61 12.78 12.60
C SER A 414 -8.45 14.04 12.27
N VAL A 415 -7.79 15.19 12.10
CA VAL A 415 -8.45 16.45 11.74
C VAL A 415 -9.04 16.40 10.34
N ALA A 416 -8.34 15.78 9.39
CA ALA A 416 -8.86 15.58 8.05
C ALA A 416 -10.15 14.73 8.10
N VAL A 417 -10.14 13.62 8.84
CA VAL A 417 -11.33 12.78 9.04
C VAL A 417 -12.48 13.54 9.70
N LEU A 418 -12.18 14.36 10.71
CA LEU A 418 -13.17 15.23 11.35
C LEU A 418 -13.76 16.23 10.36
N TYR A 419 -12.92 16.89 9.57
CA TYR A 419 -13.34 17.91 8.61
C TYR A 419 -14.25 17.33 7.53
N ASN A 420 -14.00 16.08 7.10
CA ASN A 420 -14.94 15.38 6.22
C ASN A 420 -16.34 15.25 6.85
N THR A 421 -16.40 15.01 8.16
CA THR A 421 -17.66 14.93 8.90
C THR A 421 -18.30 16.31 9.07
N ILE A 422 -17.52 17.34 9.40
CA ILE A 422 -17.97 18.74 9.49
C ILE A 422 -18.58 19.20 8.16
N SER A 423 -17.91 18.94 7.03
CA SER A 423 -18.44 19.26 5.70
C SER A 423 -19.77 18.55 5.46
N ASN A 424 -19.90 17.26 5.80
CA ASN A 424 -21.18 16.56 5.66
C ASN A 424 -22.29 17.14 6.58
N PHE A 425 -21.93 17.67 7.76
CA PHE A 425 -22.88 18.36 8.64
C PHE A 425 -23.37 19.65 8.02
N ILE A 426 -22.47 20.42 7.39
CA ILE A 426 -22.80 21.64 6.66
C ILE A 426 -23.70 21.31 5.46
N ASP A 427 -23.29 20.37 4.60
CA ASP A 427 -24.02 20.00 3.38
C ASP A 427 -25.45 19.51 3.67
N ARG A 428 -25.65 18.85 4.82
CA ARG A 428 -26.95 18.28 5.24
C ARG A 428 -27.73 19.19 6.20
N ASN A 429 -27.22 20.37 6.54
CA ASN A 429 -27.78 21.26 7.57
C ASN A 429 -28.08 20.53 8.91
N LYS A 430 -27.14 19.72 9.39
CA LYS A 430 -27.26 18.90 10.61
C LYS A 430 -26.52 19.48 11.82
N TYR A 431 -26.34 20.80 11.88
CA TYR A 431 -25.67 21.47 12.99
C TYR A 431 -26.50 22.64 13.51
N SER A 432 -26.28 22.97 14.78
CA SER A 432 -26.77 24.18 15.42
C SER A 432 -25.65 25.21 15.43
N SER A 433 -25.92 26.39 14.88
CA SER A 433 -24.89 27.44 14.75
C SER A 433 -24.36 27.87 16.13
N GLY A 434 -23.06 27.67 16.34
CA GLY A 434 -22.34 28.05 17.56
C GLY A 434 -22.30 27.02 18.68
N ASP A 435 -23.00 25.89 18.57
CA ASP A 435 -22.93 24.80 19.54
C ASP A 435 -21.57 24.09 19.47
N GLU A 436 -21.07 23.64 20.62
CA GLU A 436 -19.84 22.85 20.73
C GLU A 436 -20.18 21.35 20.62
N TYR A 437 -19.47 20.66 19.74
CA TYR A 437 -19.58 19.22 19.52
C TYR A 437 -18.27 18.54 19.88
N LYS A 438 -18.32 17.51 20.74
CA LYS A 438 -17.17 16.64 21.02
C LYS A 438 -17.24 15.36 20.21
N ALA A 439 -16.15 15.01 19.55
CA ALA A 439 -16.01 13.82 18.72
C ALA A 439 -14.79 13.00 19.13
N LEU A 440 -14.93 11.67 19.17
CA LEU A 440 -13.85 10.73 19.38
C LEU A 440 -13.54 10.00 18.08
N ILE A 441 -12.31 10.08 17.60
CA ILE A 441 -11.87 9.47 16.35
C ILE A 441 -10.95 8.30 16.67
N ILE A 442 -11.35 7.11 16.23
CA ILE A 442 -10.56 5.88 16.31
C ILE A 442 -10.14 5.54 14.89
N ASP A 443 -8.85 5.73 14.59
CA ASP A 443 -8.25 5.39 13.31
C ASP A 443 -7.53 4.05 13.40
N CYS A 444 -8.07 3.01 12.75
CA CYS A 444 -7.43 1.69 12.65
C CYS A 444 -6.82 1.50 11.26
N GLY A 445 -5.58 1.97 11.13
CA GLY A 445 -4.78 1.84 9.94
C GLY A 445 -4.27 0.42 9.69
N GLY A 446 -3.35 0.29 8.72
CA GLY A 446 -2.73 -1.00 8.39
C GLY A 446 -1.78 -1.53 9.46
N GLY A 447 -1.06 -0.63 10.15
CA GLY A 447 -0.03 -0.99 11.13
C GLY A 447 -0.16 -0.30 12.48
N THR A 448 -0.93 0.79 12.57
CA THR A 448 -1.11 1.58 13.79
C THR A 448 -2.60 1.85 14.01
N THR A 449 -2.98 2.04 15.27
CA THR A 449 -4.32 2.46 15.63
C THR A 449 -4.24 3.63 16.60
N ASP A 450 -4.82 4.78 16.25
CA ASP A 450 -4.75 6.01 17.05
C ASP A 450 -6.13 6.45 17.55
N LEU A 451 -6.16 7.02 18.75
CA LEU A 451 -7.33 7.61 19.39
C LEU A 451 -7.12 9.11 19.55
N SER A 452 -7.97 9.90 18.91
CA SER A 452 -7.96 11.36 19.02
C SER A 452 -9.30 11.87 19.55
N GLY A 453 -9.25 12.68 20.59
CA GLY A 453 -10.36 13.50 21.06
C GLY A 453 -10.38 14.80 20.28
N CYS A 454 -11.56 15.26 19.88
CA CYS A 454 -11.73 16.52 19.16
C CYS A 454 -12.94 17.27 19.70
N SER A 455 -12.88 18.60 19.73
CA SER A 455 -14.05 19.45 19.84
C SER A 455 -14.15 20.36 18.61
N PHE A 456 -15.36 20.70 18.20
CA PHE A 456 -15.56 21.65 17.11
C PHE A 456 -16.84 22.45 17.28
N SER A 457 -16.87 23.65 16.70
CA SER A 457 -18.08 24.44 16.53
C SER A 457 -18.18 24.99 15.11
N ILE A 458 -19.40 25.17 14.63
CA ILE A 458 -19.69 25.69 13.28
C ILE A 458 -20.59 26.90 13.43
N ARG A 459 -20.19 28.04 12.87
CA ARG A 459 -21.01 29.25 12.79
C ARG A 459 -21.18 29.66 11.35
N ASP A 460 -22.42 29.84 10.93
CA ASP A 460 -22.74 30.40 9.62
C ASP A 460 -22.73 31.93 9.69
N ASN A 461 -21.76 32.57 9.04
CA ASN A 461 -21.71 34.03 8.92
C ASN A 461 -22.14 34.45 7.51
N ARG A 462 -22.45 35.74 7.34
CA ARG A 462 -22.94 36.31 6.07
C ARG A 462 -22.11 35.96 4.82
N VAL A 463 -20.80 35.76 4.96
CA VAL A 463 -19.87 35.59 3.83
C VAL A 463 -19.10 34.27 3.84
N SER A 464 -19.07 33.56 4.97
CA SER A 464 -18.29 32.33 5.13
C SER A 464 -18.73 31.58 6.38
N TYR A 465 -18.44 30.28 6.44
CA TYR A 465 -18.49 29.56 7.70
C TYR A 465 -17.32 29.98 8.59
N LYS A 466 -17.52 29.98 9.90
CA LYS A 466 -16.44 30.00 10.88
C LYS A 466 -16.44 28.65 11.60
N ILE A 467 -15.30 27.96 11.54
CA ILE A 467 -15.13 26.62 12.09
C ILE A 467 -13.95 26.67 13.06
N ASP A 468 -14.24 26.42 14.33
CA ASP A 468 -13.20 26.30 15.36
C ASP A 468 -13.06 24.81 15.68
N ILE A 469 -11.85 24.27 15.61
CA ILE A 469 -11.52 22.86 15.86
C ILE A 469 -10.42 22.80 16.93
N GLU A 470 -10.63 22.02 17.97
CA GLU A 470 -9.58 21.62 18.91
C GLU A 470 -9.35 20.12 18.84
N THR A 471 -8.08 19.72 18.92
CA THR A 471 -7.66 18.32 18.73
C THR A 471 -6.74 17.92 19.88
N SER A 472 -6.87 16.70 20.37
CA SER A 472 -5.98 16.12 21.36
C SER A 472 -5.70 14.66 21.03
N TYR A 473 -4.42 14.30 21.00
CA TYR A 473 -4.02 12.90 21.02
C TYR A 473 -4.28 12.33 22.43
N GLU A 474 -5.20 11.38 22.51
CA GLU A 474 -5.61 10.76 23.77
C GLU A 474 -4.79 9.50 24.05
N ASN A 475 -4.70 8.62 23.05
CA ASN A 475 -4.04 7.31 23.19
C ASN A 475 -3.75 6.72 21.79
N GLY A 476 -3.02 5.60 21.74
CA GLY A 476 -2.78 4.88 20.50
C GLY A 476 -1.91 3.66 20.70
N ASP A 477 -1.83 2.84 19.65
CA ASP A 477 -1.07 1.61 19.62
C ASP A 477 -0.30 1.51 18.29
N THR A 478 1.02 1.62 18.39
CA THR A 478 1.95 1.54 17.26
C THR A 478 2.14 0.11 16.75
N ASP A 479 1.68 -0.87 17.52
CA ASP A 479 1.84 -2.31 17.27
C ASP A 479 0.51 -3.01 16.93
N PHE A 480 -0.59 -2.25 16.79
CA PHE A 480 -1.90 -2.78 16.41
C PHE A 480 -2.47 -2.10 15.17
N GLY A 481 -2.81 -2.89 14.16
CA GLY A 481 -3.60 -2.46 13.01
C GLY A 481 -4.10 -3.64 12.18
N GLY A 482 -4.49 -3.39 10.93
CA GLY A 482 -4.97 -4.42 10.03
C GLY A 482 -4.01 -5.60 9.80
N ASN A 483 -2.69 -5.40 9.93
CA ASN A 483 -1.68 -6.45 9.81
C ASN A 483 -1.75 -7.46 10.97
N ASN A 484 -2.17 -7.04 12.17
CA ASN A 484 -2.37 -7.94 13.31
C ASN A 484 -3.50 -8.92 13.04
N LEU A 485 -4.60 -8.42 12.49
CA LEU A 485 -5.74 -9.26 12.09
C LEU A 485 -5.34 -10.23 10.98
N THR A 486 -4.55 -9.76 10.00
CA THR A 486 -4.00 -10.63 8.96
C THR A 486 -3.10 -11.72 9.54
N PHE A 487 -2.24 -11.36 10.48
CA PHE A 487 -1.37 -12.33 11.15
C PHE A 487 -2.16 -13.35 11.97
N ARG A 488 -3.23 -12.94 12.65
CA ARG A 488 -4.11 -13.87 13.38
C ARG A 488 -4.75 -14.90 12.45
N ILE A 489 -5.21 -14.46 11.28
CA ILE A 489 -5.74 -15.34 10.24
C ILE A 489 -4.62 -16.24 9.67
N LEU A 490 -3.41 -15.70 9.46
CA LEU A 490 -2.24 -16.47 9.02
C LEU A 490 -1.93 -17.62 9.98
N GLN A 491 -1.89 -17.35 11.30
CA GLN A 491 -1.63 -18.37 12.32
C GLN A 491 -2.59 -19.54 12.15
N PHE A 492 -3.88 -19.25 12.05
CA PHE A 492 -4.92 -20.25 11.88
C PHE A 492 -4.75 -21.05 10.58
N ILE A 493 -4.56 -20.38 9.43
CA ILE A 493 -4.34 -21.07 8.14
C ILE A 493 -3.12 -21.98 8.20
N LYS A 494 -2.00 -21.51 8.78
CA LYS A 494 -0.76 -22.29 8.88
C LYS A 494 -0.99 -23.57 9.67
N ILE A 495 -1.66 -23.48 10.82
CA ILE A 495 -2.00 -24.65 11.65
C ILE A 495 -2.84 -25.65 10.84
N LEU A 496 -3.90 -25.18 10.17
CA LEU A 496 -4.76 -26.05 9.37
C LEU A 496 -4.02 -26.69 8.18
N MET A 497 -3.17 -25.93 7.48
CA MET A 497 -2.37 -26.45 6.36
C MET A 497 -1.35 -27.47 6.84
N ALA A 498 -0.64 -27.20 7.94
CA ALA A 498 0.36 -28.09 8.52
C ALA A 498 -0.26 -29.43 8.91
N ASN A 499 -1.39 -29.41 9.64
CA ASN A 499 -2.11 -30.62 10.05
C ASN A 499 -2.64 -31.41 8.85
N ALA A 500 -3.21 -30.72 7.85
CA ALA A 500 -3.70 -31.37 6.64
C ALA A 500 -2.57 -32.04 5.83
N LEU A 501 -1.35 -31.48 5.84
CA LEU A 501 -0.18 -32.07 5.19
C LEU A 501 0.44 -33.23 5.98
N ALA A 502 0.40 -33.16 7.31
CA ALA A 502 0.81 -34.25 8.19
C ALA A 502 -0.13 -35.48 8.10
N ARG A 503 -1.24 -35.37 7.37
CA ARG A 503 -2.34 -36.35 7.27
C ARG A 503 -3.13 -36.53 8.56
N ASP A 504 -3.05 -35.55 9.45
CA ASP A 504 -3.88 -35.46 10.64
C ASP A 504 -5.25 -34.87 10.28
N ASN A 505 -6.26 -35.14 11.11
CA ASN A 505 -7.59 -34.61 10.90
C ASN A 505 -7.63 -33.13 11.26
N TYR A 506 -7.36 -32.26 10.28
CA TYR A 506 -7.37 -30.81 10.52
C TYR A 506 -8.71 -30.29 11.07
N LEU A 507 -9.82 -31.02 10.90
CA LEU A 507 -11.12 -30.64 11.47
C LEU A 507 -11.15 -30.76 13.00
N GLU A 508 -10.39 -31.68 13.58
CA GLU A 508 -10.30 -31.87 15.03
C GLU A 508 -9.56 -30.70 15.69
N ILE A 509 -8.36 -30.36 15.20
CA ILE A 509 -7.61 -29.20 15.71
C ILE A 509 -8.36 -27.90 15.47
N LYS A 510 -9.03 -27.76 14.30
CA LYS A 510 -9.87 -26.61 14.00
C LYS A 510 -10.98 -26.44 15.03
N LYS A 511 -11.65 -27.54 15.39
CA LYS A 511 -12.70 -27.53 16.40
C LYS A 511 -12.15 -27.23 17.78
N ALA A 512 -11.02 -27.84 18.17
CA ALA A 512 -10.37 -27.61 19.46
C ALA A 512 -10.06 -26.13 19.69
N ILE A 513 -9.38 -25.50 18.72
CA ILE A 513 -9.06 -24.06 18.75
C ILE A 513 -10.33 -23.24 18.89
N VAL A 514 -11.34 -23.47 18.04
CA VAL A 514 -12.58 -22.65 18.06
C VAL A 514 -13.38 -22.85 19.35
N ASP A 515 -13.37 -24.06 19.91
CA ASP A 515 -14.08 -24.38 21.16
C ASP A 515 -13.48 -23.65 22.38
N GLU A 516 -12.17 -23.39 22.41
CA GLU A 516 -11.53 -22.60 23.47
C GLU A 516 -12.06 -21.15 23.51
N PHE A 517 -12.32 -20.55 22.35
CA PHE A 517 -12.89 -19.20 22.24
C PHE A 517 -14.41 -19.14 22.45
N LYS A 518 -15.10 -20.27 22.69
CA LYS A 518 -16.55 -20.27 22.98
C LYS A 518 -16.90 -19.74 24.37
N ILE A 519 -15.90 -19.58 25.25
CA ILE A 519 -16.05 -18.85 26.52
C ILE A 519 -16.30 -17.38 26.19
N ASP A 520 -16.99 -16.64 27.08
CA ASP A 520 -17.18 -15.20 26.95
C ASP A 520 -15.83 -14.48 26.81
N ILE A 521 -15.44 -14.20 25.56
CA ILE A 521 -14.12 -13.66 25.17
C ILE A 521 -13.83 -12.36 25.89
N PHE A 522 -14.83 -11.49 26.04
CA PHE A 522 -14.67 -10.18 26.66
C PHE A 522 -14.33 -10.33 28.14
N ARG A 523 -15.11 -11.13 28.86
CA ARG A 523 -14.85 -11.43 30.28
C ARG A 523 -13.53 -12.16 30.51
N ASN A 524 -13.13 -13.03 29.59
CA ASN A 524 -11.84 -13.72 29.67
C ASN A 524 -10.69 -12.70 29.59
N ILE A 525 -10.73 -11.80 28.60
CA ILE A 525 -9.75 -10.71 28.45
C ILE A 525 -9.75 -9.81 29.68
N ASP A 526 -10.91 -9.50 30.24
CA ASP A 526 -10.99 -8.68 31.45
C ASP A 526 -10.30 -9.30 32.66
N LYS A 527 -10.37 -10.62 32.79
CA LYS A 527 -9.86 -11.33 33.96
C LYS A 527 -8.41 -11.80 33.81
N TYR A 528 -8.02 -12.23 32.61
CA TYR A 528 -6.75 -12.93 32.37
C TYR A 528 -5.87 -12.26 31.31
N GLY A 529 -6.39 -11.27 30.58
CA GLY A 529 -5.67 -10.59 29.50
C GLY A 529 -5.68 -11.33 28.18
N ILE A 530 -5.16 -10.67 27.14
CA ILE A 530 -5.16 -11.17 25.76
C ILE A 530 -4.17 -12.33 25.53
N ASP A 531 -3.03 -12.33 26.24
CA ASP A 531 -2.00 -13.36 26.04
C ASP A 531 -2.51 -14.75 26.45
N GLN A 532 -3.25 -14.83 27.57
CA GLN A 532 -3.87 -16.07 28.03
C GLN A 532 -4.94 -16.59 27.06
N LEU A 533 -5.70 -15.69 26.42
CA LEU A 533 -6.73 -16.05 25.46
C LEU A 533 -6.14 -16.76 24.23
N TYR A 534 -4.95 -16.36 23.80
CA TYR A 534 -4.30 -16.88 22.58
C TYR A 534 -3.17 -17.88 22.88
N GLU A 535 -2.97 -18.32 24.12
CA GLU A 535 -1.85 -19.19 24.52
C GLU A 535 -1.83 -20.50 23.72
N ASP A 536 -2.96 -21.21 23.66
CA ASP A 536 -3.10 -22.47 22.95
C ASP A 536 -2.92 -22.28 21.42
N LEU A 537 -3.54 -21.25 20.84
CA LEU A 537 -3.35 -20.90 19.42
C LEU A 537 -1.86 -20.63 19.10
N ASN A 538 -1.17 -19.89 19.96
CA ASN A 538 0.25 -19.57 19.78
C ASN A 538 1.12 -20.83 19.92
N SER A 539 0.80 -21.72 20.85
CA SER A 539 1.46 -23.02 21.04
C SER A 539 1.33 -23.90 19.80
N GLU A 540 0.13 -24.01 19.23
CA GLU A 540 -0.10 -24.76 17.98
C GLU A 540 0.58 -24.10 16.77
N TYR A 541 0.66 -22.76 16.74
CA TYR A 541 1.38 -22.04 15.70
C TYR A 541 2.89 -22.34 15.72
N GLU A 542 3.49 -22.41 16.91
CA GLU A 542 4.89 -22.80 17.08
C GLU A 542 5.11 -24.27 16.69
N ARG A 543 4.20 -25.19 17.02
CA ARG A 543 4.27 -26.59 16.54
C ARG A 543 4.19 -26.67 15.02
N ALA A 544 3.34 -25.84 14.40
CA ALA A 544 3.22 -25.78 12.95
C ALA A 544 4.49 -25.27 12.25
N GLU A 545 5.38 -24.54 12.94
CA GLU A 545 6.68 -24.09 12.41
C GLU A 545 7.59 -25.27 12.05
N GLU A 546 7.47 -26.41 12.76
CA GLU A 546 8.25 -27.63 12.46
C GLU A 546 7.87 -28.24 11.10
N ILE A 547 6.62 -28.03 10.66
CA ILE A 547 6.08 -28.58 9.41
C ILE A 547 6.17 -27.56 8.29
N ILE A 548 5.74 -26.31 8.52
CA ILE A 548 5.77 -25.22 7.54
C ILE A 548 6.57 -24.06 8.15
N PRO A 549 7.89 -24.00 7.91
CA PRO A 549 8.70 -22.92 8.45
C PRO A 549 8.33 -21.57 7.84
N THR A 550 8.14 -20.54 8.67
CA THR A 550 7.87 -19.15 8.26
C THR A 550 8.87 -18.15 8.84
N LYS A 551 9.62 -18.51 9.89
CA LYS A 551 10.63 -17.66 10.55
C LYS A 551 11.92 -17.60 9.74
N PHE A 552 11.86 -16.99 8.55
CA PHE A 552 12.94 -17.02 7.56
C PHE A 552 14.23 -16.33 8.02
N LYS A 553 14.18 -15.44 9.03
CA LYS A 553 15.40 -14.85 9.61
C LYS A 553 16.29 -15.91 10.27
N LEU A 554 15.70 -16.99 10.80
CA LEU A 554 16.44 -18.13 11.36
C LEU A 554 17.19 -18.94 10.28
N TYR A 555 16.89 -18.70 9.00
CA TYR A 555 17.49 -19.38 7.85
C TYR A 555 18.59 -18.54 7.17
N GLU A 556 18.89 -17.32 7.63
CA GLU A 556 19.92 -16.45 7.01
C GLU A 556 21.32 -17.07 7.00
N THR A 557 21.59 -17.99 7.93
CA THR A 557 22.86 -18.74 8.02
C THR A 557 22.84 -20.07 7.28
N ARG A 558 21.69 -20.47 6.71
CA ARG A 558 21.53 -21.69 5.91
C ARG A 558 21.79 -21.43 4.42
N ASN A 559 21.62 -22.46 3.60
CA ASN A 559 21.72 -22.30 2.14
C ASN A 559 20.59 -21.37 1.62
N LYS A 560 20.88 -20.69 0.51
CA LYS A 560 19.96 -19.72 -0.14
C LYS A 560 18.58 -20.33 -0.42
N GLU A 561 18.53 -21.58 -0.86
CA GLU A 561 17.29 -22.25 -1.25
C GLU A 561 16.33 -22.40 -0.05
N ASP A 562 16.84 -22.85 1.09
CA ASP A 562 16.03 -23.01 2.30
C ASP A 562 15.57 -21.65 2.88
N TYR A 563 16.42 -20.64 2.86
CA TYR A 563 16.04 -19.27 3.22
C TYR A 563 14.88 -18.76 2.36
N CYS A 564 15.01 -18.90 1.04
CA CYS A 564 13.98 -18.45 0.10
C CYS A 564 12.68 -19.25 0.25
N LYS A 565 12.72 -20.56 0.52
CA LYS A 565 11.52 -21.37 0.81
C LYS A 565 10.79 -20.89 2.07
N ALA A 566 11.50 -20.70 3.18
CA ALA A 566 10.90 -20.21 4.43
C ALA A 566 10.31 -18.80 4.25
N ARG A 567 11.03 -17.92 3.54
CA ARG A 567 10.56 -16.57 3.23
C ARG A 567 9.29 -16.62 2.37
N ASN A 568 9.29 -17.47 1.34
CA ASN A 568 8.16 -17.61 0.45
C ASN A 568 6.92 -18.17 1.18
N ASN A 569 7.10 -19.12 2.10
CA ASN A 569 6.03 -19.61 2.97
C ASN A 569 5.34 -18.47 3.73
N TYR A 570 6.13 -17.60 4.40
CA TYR A 570 5.59 -16.48 5.16
C TYR A 570 4.75 -15.55 4.27
N TYR A 571 5.33 -15.02 3.18
CA TYR A 571 4.62 -14.08 2.31
C TYR A 571 3.44 -14.72 1.59
N PHE A 572 3.53 -16.01 1.23
CA PHE A 572 2.42 -16.74 0.65
C PHE A 572 1.23 -16.84 1.62
N LEU A 573 1.47 -17.28 2.86
CA LEU A 573 0.44 -17.42 3.87
C LEU A 573 -0.12 -16.06 4.31
N PHE A 574 0.73 -15.03 4.41
CA PHE A 574 0.30 -13.66 4.73
C PHE A 574 -0.59 -13.07 3.64
N ASN A 575 -0.24 -13.24 2.37
CA ASN A 575 -1.09 -12.79 1.26
C ASN A 575 -2.42 -13.55 1.23
N LEU A 576 -2.41 -14.85 1.51
CA LEU A 576 -3.62 -15.66 1.58
C LEU A 576 -4.54 -15.20 2.72
N ALA A 577 -3.97 -14.92 3.89
CA ALA A 577 -4.67 -14.37 5.03
C ALA A 577 -5.24 -12.96 4.75
N GLU A 578 -4.49 -12.11 4.04
CA GLU A 578 -4.95 -10.77 3.64
C GLU A 578 -6.14 -10.86 2.66
N GLU A 579 -6.14 -11.82 1.73
CA GLU A 579 -7.28 -12.07 0.83
C GLU A 579 -8.51 -12.56 1.61
N ILE A 580 -8.34 -13.49 2.55
CA ILE A 580 -9.42 -13.92 3.46
C ILE A 580 -9.98 -12.73 4.24
N LYS A 581 -9.10 -11.91 4.83
CA LYS A 581 -9.49 -10.71 5.57
C LYS A 581 -10.32 -9.78 4.68
N LYS A 582 -9.84 -9.43 3.48
CA LYS A 582 -10.58 -8.56 2.55
C LYS A 582 -11.97 -9.10 2.21
N ILE A 583 -12.10 -10.40 1.93
CA ILE A 583 -13.40 -11.04 1.67
C ILE A 583 -14.30 -10.94 2.90
N PHE A 584 -13.78 -11.26 4.09
CA PHE A 584 -14.52 -11.20 5.36
C PHE A 584 -15.07 -9.79 5.65
N PHE A 585 -14.26 -8.74 5.42
CA PHE A 585 -14.66 -7.35 5.66
C PHE A 585 -15.56 -6.76 4.56
N SER A 586 -15.57 -7.33 3.34
CA SER A 586 -16.33 -6.79 2.21
C SER A 586 -17.70 -7.48 2.03
N ASN A 587 -17.82 -8.75 2.42
CA ASN A 587 -19.01 -9.57 2.20
C ASN A 587 -19.57 -10.10 3.54
N PRO A 588 -20.32 -9.28 4.31
CA PRO A 588 -20.81 -9.67 5.63
C PRO A 588 -21.82 -10.84 5.59
N GLU A 589 -22.49 -11.06 4.46
CA GLU A 589 -23.45 -12.15 4.25
C GLU A 589 -22.78 -13.50 3.96
N LEU A 590 -21.46 -13.50 3.72
CA LEU A 590 -20.73 -14.71 3.41
C LEU A 590 -20.67 -15.64 4.63
N ILE A 591 -20.91 -16.93 4.42
CA ILE A 591 -20.84 -17.94 5.49
C ILE A 591 -19.48 -18.66 5.46
N LYS A 592 -18.92 -18.89 4.27
CA LYS A 592 -17.79 -19.79 4.10
C LYS A 592 -16.80 -19.34 3.03
N ILE A 593 -15.51 -19.57 3.28
CA ILE A 593 -14.39 -19.37 2.38
C ILE A 593 -13.68 -20.70 2.14
N ILE A 594 -13.50 -21.07 0.87
CA ILE A 594 -12.84 -22.31 0.45
C ILE A 594 -11.48 -21.97 -0.15
N LEU A 595 -10.41 -22.47 0.47
CA LEU A 595 -9.05 -22.36 -0.04
C LEU A 595 -8.74 -23.61 -0.86
N SER A 596 -8.48 -23.46 -2.16
CA SER A 596 -8.24 -24.61 -3.05
C SER A 596 -7.12 -24.33 -4.05
N PRO A 597 -6.27 -25.33 -4.36
CA PRO A 597 -5.26 -25.19 -5.41
C PRO A 597 -5.85 -25.23 -6.83
N ASN A 598 -7.08 -25.73 -6.99
CA ASN A 598 -7.75 -25.89 -8.29
C ASN A 598 -9.14 -25.22 -8.28
N GLU A 599 -9.58 -24.79 -9.46
CA GLU A 599 -10.93 -24.29 -9.69
C GLU A 599 -11.94 -25.39 -9.41
N LEU A 600 -12.95 -25.10 -8.59
CA LEU A 600 -14.01 -26.06 -8.31
C LEU A 600 -15.00 -26.01 -9.47
N LYS A 601 -15.42 -27.19 -9.99
CA LYS A 601 -16.34 -27.25 -11.13
C LYS A 601 -17.69 -26.60 -10.77
N GLU A 602 -18.24 -25.81 -11.70
CA GLU A 602 -19.44 -24.94 -11.64
C GLU A 602 -20.78 -25.56 -11.15
N ASN A 603 -20.79 -26.77 -10.58
CA ASN A 603 -22.02 -27.47 -10.15
C ASN A 603 -22.36 -27.30 -8.65
N LEU A 604 -21.81 -26.29 -7.99
CA LEU A 604 -22.36 -25.85 -6.71
C LEU A 604 -22.83 -24.43 -6.93
N GLU A 605 -24.16 -24.25 -6.96
CA GLU A 605 -24.78 -22.96 -6.65
C GLU A 605 -24.31 -22.57 -5.26
N ILE A 606 -23.17 -21.89 -5.21
CA ILE A 606 -22.55 -21.41 -3.99
C ILE A 606 -23.28 -20.12 -3.62
N ILE A 607 -24.48 -20.28 -3.07
CA ILE A 607 -25.12 -19.22 -2.30
C ILE A 607 -24.30 -19.13 -1.00
N ASP A 608 -23.80 -17.94 -0.65
CA ASP A 608 -23.06 -17.62 0.59
C ASP A 608 -21.64 -18.20 0.77
N SER A 609 -20.91 -18.55 -0.30
CA SER A 609 -19.50 -18.97 -0.17
C SER A 609 -18.55 -18.36 -1.21
N ALA A 610 -17.28 -18.18 -0.83
CA ALA A 610 -16.26 -17.62 -1.70
C ALA A 610 -15.12 -18.62 -1.88
N GLN A 611 -14.57 -18.71 -3.10
CA GLN A 611 -13.38 -19.52 -3.36
C GLN A 611 -12.15 -18.61 -3.51
N ILE A 612 -11.09 -18.92 -2.77
CA ILE A 612 -9.76 -18.38 -3.02
C ILE A 612 -8.90 -19.48 -3.64
N MET A 613 -8.48 -19.25 -4.88
CA MET A 613 -7.53 -20.11 -5.56
C MET A 613 -6.11 -19.75 -5.15
N TYR A 614 -5.33 -20.72 -4.68
CA TYR A 614 -3.93 -20.48 -4.31
C TYR A 614 -2.97 -21.37 -5.11
N ASP A 615 -1.71 -20.95 -5.21
CA ASP A 615 -0.69 -21.68 -5.93
C ASP A 615 0.12 -22.59 -4.98
N LYS A 616 -0.11 -23.91 -5.09
CA LYS A 616 0.57 -24.92 -4.26
C LYS A 616 2.09 -24.87 -4.34
N TRP A 617 2.67 -24.43 -5.45
CA TRP A 617 4.13 -24.43 -5.65
C TRP A 617 4.86 -23.39 -4.80
N LYS A 618 4.12 -22.48 -4.16
CA LYS A 618 4.68 -21.45 -3.30
C LYS A 618 4.83 -21.90 -1.85
N LEU A 619 4.24 -23.03 -1.50
CA LEU A 619 4.29 -23.55 -0.14
C LEU A 619 5.28 -24.73 -0.09
N SER A 620 6.17 -24.67 0.88
CA SER A 620 7.18 -25.68 1.18
C SER A 620 6.97 -26.21 2.60
N TYR A 621 7.25 -27.50 2.79
CA TYR A 621 7.09 -28.18 4.07
C TYR A 621 8.33 -29.01 4.41
N MET A 622 8.53 -29.26 5.70
CA MET A 622 9.62 -30.07 6.21
C MET A 622 9.29 -31.55 5.97
N ASN A 623 10.14 -32.23 5.21
CA ASN A 623 10.02 -33.66 4.96
C ASN A 623 11.36 -34.34 5.21
N ASN A 624 11.43 -35.23 6.21
CA ASN A 624 12.64 -35.95 6.61
C ASN A 624 13.86 -35.02 6.79
N GLY A 625 13.66 -33.87 7.43
CA GLY A 625 14.72 -32.88 7.70
C GLY A 625 15.13 -32.02 6.51
N ARG A 626 14.43 -32.10 5.37
CA ARG A 626 14.67 -31.23 4.20
C ARG A 626 13.41 -30.46 3.84
N LEU A 627 13.56 -29.17 3.56
CA LEU A 627 12.47 -28.30 3.14
C LEU A 627 12.16 -28.54 1.66
N GLN A 628 10.96 -29.01 1.35
CA GLN A 628 10.56 -29.42 -0.01
C GLN A 628 9.26 -28.73 -0.41
N ILE A 629 9.12 -28.41 -1.71
CA ILE A 629 7.89 -27.81 -2.26
C ILE A 629 6.75 -28.84 -2.21
N ILE A 630 5.55 -28.38 -1.86
CA ILE A 630 4.36 -29.22 -1.81
C ILE A 630 3.93 -29.64 -3.22
N LYS A 631 3.76 -30.95 -3.42
CA LYS A 631 3.25 -31.52 -4.68
C LYS A 631 1.72 -31.64 -4.69
N GLU A 632 1.13 -31.99 -3.54
CA GLU A 632 -0.30 -32.14 -3.35
C GLU A 632 -0.72 -31.26 -2.17
N ALA A 633 -1.44 -30.18 -2.46
CA ALA A 633 -1.84 -29.21 -1.44
C ALA A 633 -3.30 -29.42 -1.01
N PRO A 634 -3.62 -29.19 0.28
CA PRO A 634 -4.93 -29.50 0.84
C PRO A 634 -5.99 -28.45 0.47
N THR A 635 -7.25 -28.88 0.31
CA THR A 635 -8.39 -27.96 0.26
C THR A 635 -8.88 -27.68 1.67
N LEU A 636 -8.94 -26.40 2.07
CA LEU A 636 -9.37 -25.98 3.40
C LEU A 636 -10.72 -25.28 3.35
N ASN A 637 -11.52 -25.50 4.39
CA ASN A 637 -12.83 -24.87 4.58
C ASN A 637 -12.82 -24.04 5.85
N ILE A 638 -12.98 -22.72 5.69
CA ILE A 638 -13.00 -21.75 6.78
C ILE A 638 -14.35 -21.03 6.77
N THR A 639 -14.94 -20.81 7.91
CA THR A 639 -16.21 -20.08 8.05
C THR A 639 -15.97 -18.66 8.54
N THR A 640 -16.89 -17.74 8.23
CA THR A 640 -16.83 -16.37 8.75
C THR A 640 -17.02 -16.32 10.27
N TYR A 641 -17.73 -17.29 10.85
CA TYR A 641 -17.81 -17.48 12.30
C TYR A 641 -16.43 -17.77 12.93
N GLU A 642 -15.65 -18.68 12.33
CA GLU A 642 -14.29 -19.00 12.82
C GLU A 642 -13.38 -17.77 12.76
N ILE A 643 -13.40 -17.03 11.66
CA ILE A 643 -12.61 -15.79 11.51
C ILE A 643 -13.04 -14.74 12.54
N SER A 644 -14.35 -14.51 12.68
CA SER A 644 -14.93 -13.57 13.63
C SER A 644 -14.51 -13.89 15.06
N THR A 645 -14.60 -15.17 15.44
CA THR A 645 -14.22 -15.66 16.78
C THR A 645 -12.73 -15.40 17.06
N LEU A 646 -11.85 -15.66 16.09
CA LEU A 646 -10.41 -15.45 16.22
C LEU A 646 -10.04 -13.97 16.42
N ILE A 647 -10.65 -13.06 15.66
CA ILE A 647 -10.27 -11.64 15.68
C ILE A 647 -10.98 -10.83 16.76
N LYS A 648 -12.09 -11.35 17.32
CA LYS A 648 -12.91 -10.63 18.30
C LYS A 648 -12.12 -10.25 19.56
N GLY A 649 -11.19 -11.10 20.01
CA GLY A 649 -10.35 -10.82 21.17
C GLY A 649 -9.38 -9.66 20.93
N ASP A 650 -8.65 -9.70 19.83
CA ASP A 650 -7.77 -8.62 19.36
C ASP A 650 -8.50 -7.27 19.26
N VAL A 651 -9.70 -7.25 18.65
CA VAL A 651 -10.53 -6.04 18.51
C VAL A 651 -11.05 -5.52 19.85
N TYR A 652 -11.52 -6.40 20.74
CA TYR A 652 -12.00 -5.96 22.05
C TYR A 652 -10.88 -5.39 22.91
N ASN A 653 -9.71 -6.04 22.92
CA ASN A 653 -8.58 -5.59 23.71
C ASN A 653 -8.10 -4.19 23.30
N ILE A 654 -8.07 -3.87 22.00
CA ILE A 654 -7.68 -2.53 21.55
C ILE A 654 -8.73 -1.48 21.94
N ILE A 655 -10.02 -1.78 21.79
CA ILE A 655 -11.09 -0.86 22.21
C ILE A 655 -11.05 -0.64 23.73
N LYS A 656 -10.86 -1.70 24.51
CA LYS A 656 -10.69 -1.61 25.96
C LYS A 656 -9.50 -0.72 26.33
N LYS A 657 -8.32 -0.97 25.76
CA LYS A 657 -7.11 -0.18 26.03
C LYS A 657 -7.32 1.32 25.81
N PHE A 658 -8.15 1.70 24.84
CA PHE A 658 -8.46 3.08 24.50
C PHE A 658 -9.54 3.71 25.36
N LEU A 659 -10.64 2.98 25.59
CA LEU A 659 -11.82 3.55 26.21
C LEU A 659 -11.88 3.31 27.72
N GLU A 660 -11.15 2.35 28.27
CA GLU A 660 -11.25 1.98 29.70
C GLU A 660 -10.91 3.14 30.64
N THR A 661 -9.88 3.93 30.34
CA THR A 661 -9.52 5.10 31.16
C THR A 661 -10.59 6.19 31.05
N LEU A 662 -11.01 6.54 29.83
CA LEU A 662 -12.05 7.54 29.59
C LEU A 662 -13.41 7.13 30.21
N TYR A 663 -13.70 5.83 30.19
CA TYR A 663 -14.89 5.24 30.81
C TYR A 663 -14.83 5.31 32.33
N LYS A 664 -13.71 4.91 32.95
CA LYS A 664 -13.52 4.95 34.41
C LYS A 664 -13.53 6.37 34.98
N ASN A 665 -13.17 7.36 34.17
CA ASN A 665 -13.18 8.77 34.55
C ASN A 665 -14.50 9.50 34.24
N ASP A 666 -15.53 8.81 33.72
CA ASP A 666 -16.81 9.39 33.24
C ASP A 666 -16.67 10.41 32.08
N GLU A 667 -15.49 10.57 31.49
CA GLU A 667 -15.21 11.50 30.38
C GLU A 667 -15.86 11.05 29.06
N LEU A 668 -16.06 9.74 28.89
CA LEU A 668 -16.65 9.18 27.68
C LEU A 668 -18.08 9.69 27.42
N TYR A 669 -18.79 10.12 28.49
CA TYR A 669 -20.12 10.69 28.39
C TYR A 669 -20.16 12.11 27.79
N GLU A 670 -19.02 12.77 27.65
CA GLU A 670 -18.95 14.10 27.06
C GLU A 670 -18.93 14.06 25.52
N TYR A 671 -18.59 12.92 24.91
CA TYR A 671 -18.46 12.78 23.47
C TYR A 671 -19.81 12.56 22.78
N SER A 672 -20.22 13.52 21.96
CA SER A 672 -21.46 13.50 21.17
C SER A 672 -21.37 12.58 19.95
N LEU A 673 -20.16 12.35 19.44
CA LEU A 673 -19.89 11.60 18.21
C LEU A 673 -18.71 10.65 18.41
N ILE A 674 -18.79 9.46 17.82
CA ILE A 674 -17.65 8.53 17.71
C ILE A 674 -17.52 8.12 16.25
N LYS A 675 -16.32 8.36 15.70
CA LYS A 675 -15.99 8.06 14.32
C LYS A 675 -14.93 6.97 14.26
N LEU A 676 -15.27 5.88 13.58
CA LEU A 676 -14.31 4.84 13.21
C LEU A 676 -13.80 5.11 11.80
N THR A 677 -12.50 5.05 11.59
CA THR A 677 -11.86 5.12 10.27
C THR A 677 -10.85 3.98 10.09
N GLY A 678 -10.48 3.72 8.84
CA GLY A 678 -9.71 2.55 8.43
C GLY A 678 -10.56 1.33 8.06
N GLN A 679 -10.11 0.57 7.07
CA GLN A 679 -10.87 -0.58 6.52
C GLN A 679 -11.05 -1.73 7.52
N SER A 680 -10.15 -1.86 8.49
CA SER A 680 -10.25 -2.90 9.52
C SER A 680 -11.35 -2.63 10.55
N CYS A 681 -11.92 -1.42 10.59
CA CYS A 681 -13.08 -1.09 11.44
C CYS A 681 -14.44 -1.50 10.85
N ASN A 682 -14.48 -2.06 9.64
CA ASN A 682 -15.72 -2.19 8.84
C ASN A 682 -16.65 -3.38 9.22
N VAL A 683 -16.67 -3.83 10.48
CA VAL A 683 -17.46 -5.03 10.90
C VAL A 683 -18.19 -4.78 12.21
N ASP A 684 -19.32 -5.47 12.38
CA ASP A 684 -20.13 -5.48 13.60
C ASP A 684 -19.31 -5.80 14.87
N ILE A 685 -18.18 -6.50 14.76
CA ILE A 685 -17.28 -6.82 15.88
C ILE A 685 -16.77 -5.53 16.57
N PHE A 686 -16.38 -4.51 15.81
CA PHE A 686 -15.95 -3.23 16.39
C PHE A 686 -17.11 -2.53 17.10
N LYS A 687 -18.30 -2.56 16.50
CA LYS A 687 -19.51 -1.99 17.09
C LYS A 687 -19.90 -2.72 18.37
N ASP A 688 -19.80 -4.04 18.40
CA ASP A 688 -20.11 -4.85 19.56
C ASP A 688 -19.12 -4.62 20.70
N ALA A 689 -17.82 -4.49 20.39
CA ALA A 689 -16.81 -4.10 21.39
C ALA A 689 -17.08 -2.69 21.96
N LEU A 690 -17.49 -1.73 21.13
CA LEU A 690 -17.83 -0.37 21.57
C LEU A 690 -19.07 -0.33 22.49
N LYS A 691 -20.06 -1.20 22.28
CA LYS A 691 -21.29 -1.26 23.10
C LYS A 691 -21.02 -1.60 24.56
N GLU A 692 -19.93 -2.30 24.86
CA GLU A 692 -19.52 -2.61 26.25
C GLU A 692 -19.19 -1.34 27.05
N PHE A 693 -18.71 -0.29 26.37
CA PHE A 693 -18.33 0.98 27.02
C PHE A 693 -19.41 2.06 26.87
N ILE A 694 -20.23 2.00 25.81
CA ILE A 694 -21.09 3.12 25.40
C ILE A 694 -22.50 2.63 25.02
N PRO A 695 -23.33 2.26 26.02
CA PRO A 695 -24.70 1.85 25.76
C PRO A 695 -25.56 3.06 25.32
N GLY A 696 -26.27 2.93 24.18
CA GLY A 696 -27.35 3.84 23.79
C GLY A 696 -26.98 5.12 23.01
N ARG A 697 -25.72 5.31 22.60
CA ARG A 697 -25.29 6.48 21.78
C ARG A 697 -25.28 6.20 20.27
N ILE A 698 -25.37 7.28 19.49
CA ILE A 698 -25.30 7.23 18.02
C ILE A 698 -23.84 6.97 17.61
N ILE A 699 -23.54 5.76 17.17
CA ILE A 699 -22.26 5.39 16.55
C ILE A 699 -22.40 5.63 15.04
N GLU A 700 -21.74 6.65 14.50
CA GLU A 700 -21.77 6.93 13.06
C GLU A 700 -20.71 6.11 12.30
N ILE A 701 -21.14 4.97 11.77
CA ILE A 701 -20.40 4.23 10.74
C ILE A 701 -20.96 4.70 9.39
N ASN A 702 -20.19 5.49 8.63
CA ASN A 702 -20.60 5.88 7.28
C ASN A 702 -20.56 4.63 6.39
N LYS A 703 -21.74 4.07 6.09
CA LYS A 703 -21.95 3.22 4.91
C LYS A 703 -22.69 4.05 3.88
N SER A 704 -22.13 4.26 2.71
CA SER A 704 -22.91 4.73 1.56
C SER A 704 -23.72 3.52 1.04
N LYS A 705 -25.03 3.68 0.85
CA LYS A 705 -25.90 2.65 0.23
C LYS A 705 -25.70 2.60 -1.29
N LYS A 706 -24.46 2.68 -1.80
CA LYS A 706 -24.18 2.54 -3.23
C LYS A 706 -23.74 1.10 -3.50
N ASP A 707 -24.42 0.44 -4.44
CA ASP A 707 -24.27 -0.96 -4.87
C ASP A 707 -22.94 -1.24 -5.60
N THR A 708 -21.80 -0.83 -5.03
CA THR A 708 -20.46 -1.23 -5.50
C THR A 708 -19.83 -2.18 -4.51
N SER A 709 -19.36 -3.33 -5.00
CA SER A 709 -18.82 -4.46 -4.23
C SER A 709 -17.56 -4.18 -3.40
N GLU A 710 -16.97 -2.99 -3.49
CA GLU A 710 -15.83 -2.55 -2.68
C GLU A 710 -16.08 -1.11 -2.18
N ASP A 711 -16.60 -0.97 -0.95
CA ASP A 711 -16.75 0.33 -0.28
C ASP A 711 -15.38 0.82 0.22
N TYR A 712 -14.90 1.92 -0.40
CA TYR A 712 -13.63 2.56 -0.07
C TYR A 712 -13.79 3.79 0.84
N ASP A 713 -15.01 4.15 1.25
CA ASP A 713 -15.28 5.44 1.91
C ASP A 713 -14.49 5.61 3.22
N LEU A 714 -14.33 4.54 4.01
CA LEU A 714 -13.53 4.59 5.23
C LEU A 714 -12.04 4.86 4.96
N LYS A 715 -11.48 4.31 3.87
CA LYS A 715 -10.08 4.55 3.46
C LYS A 715 -9.87 5.93 2.84
N LEU A 716 -10.90 6.48 2.21
CA LEU A 716 -10.82 7.77 1.54
C LEU A 716 -11.20 8.93 2.45
N SER A 717 -11.69 8.69 3.66
CA SER A 717 -12.19 9.74 4.55
C SER A 717 -11.13 10.79 4.90
N CYS A 718 -9.88 10.36 5.15
CA CYS A 718 -8.76 11.27 5.41
C CYS A 718 -8.51 12.17 4.19
N LEU A 719 -8.27 11.57 3.01
CA LEU A 719 -8.03 12.31 1.78
C LEU A 719 -9.19 13.23 1.38
N LYS A 720 -10.44 12.74 1.41
CA LYS A 720 -11.65 13.54 1.11
C LYS A 720 -11.74 14.75 2.05
N GLY A 721 -11.48 14.54 3.34
CA GLY A 721 -11.47 15.59 4.34
C GLY A 721 -10.39 16.63 4.14
N ALA A 722 -9.16 16.20 3.84
CA ALA A 722 -8.06 17.10 3.52
C ALA A 722 -8.34 17.95 2.26
N LEU A 723 -8.90 17.33 1.21
CA LEU A 723 -9.29 18.04 -0.01
C LEU A 723 -10.40 19.07 0.25
N LYS A 724 -11.44 18.70 1.00
CA LYS A 724 -12.52 19.63 1.40
C LYS A 724 -11.98 20.77 2.26
N TYR A 725 -11.06 20.50 3.18
CA TYR A 725 -10.39 21.51 4.00
C TYR A 725 -9.61 22.51 3.16
N LEU A 726 -8.73 22.01 2.29
CA LEU A 726 -7.92 22.83 1.40
C LEU A 726 -8.80 23.69 0.50
N TYR A 727 -9.88 23.11 -0.02
CA TYR A 727 -10.85 23.83 -0.82
C TYR A 727 -11.50 24.97 -0.02
N SER A 728 -12.15 24.68 1.11
CA SER A 728 -12.83 25.71 1.91
C SER A 728 -11.90 26.86 2.31
N LYS A 729 -10.63 26.55 2.61
CA LYS A 729 -9.62 27.53 3.01
C LYS A 729 -9.06 28.34 1.84
N ASN A 730 -8.69 27.69 0.73
CA ASN A 730 -8.09 28.36 -0.42
C ASN A 730 -9.08 29.29 -1.15
N PHE A 731 -10.38 28.97 -1.11
CA PHE A 731 -11.44 29.77 -1.73
C PHE A 731 -12.20 30.68 -0.76
N GLY A 732 -11.84 30.67 0.52
CA GLY A 732 -12.44 31.57 1.53
C GLY A 732 -13.89 31.24 1.91
N TYR A 733 -14.37 30.02 1.62
CA TYR A 733 -15.70 29.57 2.04
C TYR A 733 -15.79 29.33 3.56
N ALA A 734 -14.65 29.06 4.21
CA ALA A 734 -14.58 28.93 5.66
C ALA A 734 -13.33 29.60 6.24
N ASP A 735 -13.52 30.30 7.36
CA ASP A 735 -12.46 30.69 8.30
C ASP A 735 -12.29 29.56 9.32
N ILE A 736 -11.16 28.86 9.24
CA ILE A 736 -10.92 27.62 10.00
C ILE A 736 -9.78 27.84 10.98
N GLN A 737 -10.07 27.78 12.27
CA GLN A 737 -9.09 27.83 13.34
C GLN A 737 -8.89 26.43 13.90
N ILE A 738 -7.64 25.96 13.91
CA ILE A 738 -7.29 24.64 14.43
C ILE A 738 -6.31 24.85 15.58
N GLN A 739 -6.67 24.37 16.77
CA GLN A 739 -5.81 24.35 17.94
C GLN A 739 -5.45 22.90 18.27
N ASN A 740 -4.17 22.57 18.21
CA ASN A 740 -3.69 21.25 18.60
C ASN A 740 -3.25 21.32 20.06
N ASN A 741 -3.98 20.64 20.93
CA ASN A 741 -3.58 20.45 22.30
C ASN A 741 -2.41 19.46 22.34
N MET A 742 -1.38 19.80 23.11
CA MET A 742 -0.15 19.01 23.16
C MET A 742 -0.45 17.53 23.46
N PRO A 743 0.09 16.60 22.66
CA PRO A 743 -0.15 15.17 22.83
C PRO A 743 0.32 14.71 24.20
N THR A 744 -0.45 13.85 24.87
CA THR A 744 0.00 13.24 26.11
C THR A 744 1.01 12.13 25.77
N LEU A 745 2.27 12.28 26.19
CA LEU A 745 3.28 11.25 25.96
C LEU A 745 2.82 9.93 26.61
N PRO A 746 2.63 8.83 25.86
CA PRO A 746 2.13 7.57 26.40
C PRO A 746 3.23 6.73 27.08
N TYR A 747 4.43 7.30 27.24
CA TYR A 747 5.61 6.63 27.74
C TYR A 747 6.18 7.31 28.98
N THR A 748 6.81 6.51 29.84
CA THR A 748 7.65 6.98 30.94
C THR A 748 9.09 6.58 30.67
N LEU A 749 10.02 7.53 30.72
CA LEU A 749 11.46 7.26 30.61
C LEU A 749 12.06 7.24 32.02
N THR A 750 12.74 6.15 32.36
CA THR A 750 13.39 5.98 33.67
C THR A 750 14.86 5.61 33.53
N ALA A 751 15.60 5.77 34.62
CA ALA A 751 16.96 5.28 34.77
C ALA A 751 17.18 4.80 36.20
N PHE A 752 18.16 3.93 36.41
CA PHE A 752 18.58 3.56 37.77
C PHE A 752 19.66 4.51 38.27
N THR A 753 19.68 4.81 39.57
CA THR A 753 20.79 5.51 40.23
C THR A 753 21.91 4.53 40.60
N HIS A 754 23.03 5.04 41.14
CA HIS A 754 24.11 4.20 41.66
C HIS A 754 23.68 3.30 42.84
N LYS A 755 22.55 3.62 43.51
CA LYS A 755 21.99 2.82 44.61
C LYS A 755 21.05 1.71 44.12
N GLY A 756 20.73 1.67 42.83
CA GLY A 756 19.72 0.79 42.27
C GLY A 756 18.29 1.32 42.38
N ASP A 757 18.09 2.55 42.88
CA ASP A 757 16.78 3.20 42.89
C ASP A 757 16.39 3.64 41.47
N GLU A 758 15.16 3.33 41.06
CA GLU A 758 14.62 3.80 39.78
C GLU A 758 14.12 5.23 39.90
N ILE A 759 14.58 6.11 39.02
CA ILE A 759 14.16 7.50 38.92
C ILE A 759 13.45 7.76 37.59
N THR A 760 12.39 8.55 37.65
CA THR A 760 11.66 8.99 36.46
C THR A 760 12.32 10.22 35.88
N LEU A 761 12.70 10.15 34.61
CA LEU A 761 13.33 11.24 33.87
C LEU A 761 12.32 12.02 33.03
N ILE A 762 11.36 11.32 32.40
CA ILE A 762 10.29 11.92 31.59
C ILE A 762 8.99 11.15 31.86
N LYS A 763 7.87 11.86 32.06
CA LYS A 763 6.54 11.28 32.27
C LYS A 763 5.43 12.24 31.86
N ASN A 764 4.68 11.88 30.81
CA ASN A 764 3.51 12.60 30.29
C ASN A 764 3.79 14.12 30.19
N LYS A 765 2.85 14.96 30.63
CA LYS A 765 3.03 16.42 30.78
C LYS A 765 3.66 16.83 32.11
N ALA A 766 3.79 15.91 33.07
CA ALA A 766 4.18 16.23 34.44
C ALA A 766 5.70 16.42 34.60
N ILE A 767 6.49 15.60 33.89
CA ILE A 767 7.96 15.63 33.97
C ILE A 767 8.48 15.62 32.53
N LYS A 768 9.07 16.74 32.08
CA LYS A 768 9.66 16.87 30.74
C LYS A 768 11.19 16.78 30.72
N ARG A 769 11.83 16.84 31.89
CA ARG A 769 13.28 16.69 32.03
C ARG A 769 13.65 15.93 33.29
N GLY A 770 14.80 15.27 33.23
CA GLY A 770 15.38 14.53 34.34
C GLY A 770 16.90 14.57 34.33
N LEU A 771 17.48 14.19 35.47
CA LEU A 771 18.92 14.20 35.70
C LEU A 771 19.33 12.87 36.32
N VAL A 772 20.49 12.35 35.92
CA VAL A 772 21.10 11.19 36.56
C VAL A 772 22.62 11.33 36.56
N SER A 773 23.27 10.98 37.67
CA SER A 773 24.72 11.10 37.81
C SER A 773 25.42 9.75 37.87
N ARG A 774 26.67 9.72 37.42
CA ARG A 774 27.62 8.60 37.49
C ARG A 774 29.04 9.11 37.75
N PHE A 775 29.91 8.21 38.20
CA PHE A 775 31.35 8.42 38.33
C PHE A 775 32.05 7.33 37.50
N MET A 776 33.18 7.65 36.81
CA MET A 776 34.15 6.77 36.10
C MET A 776 34.38 7.07 34.61
N ASP A 777 35.54 6.60 34.08
CA ASP A 777 36.07 6.87 32.74
C ASP A 777 35.32 6.21 31.56
N ARG A 778 34.43 5.24 31.80
CA ARG A 778 33.60 4.59 30.76
C ARG A 778 32.21 4.23 31.28
N VAL A 779 31.23 5.08 31.01
CA VAL A 779 29.84 4.90 31.43
C VAL A 779 28.96 4.57 30.23
N ILE A 780 28.27 3.43 30.30
CA ILE A 780 27.09 3.18 29.48
C ILE A 780 25.88 3.50 30.37
N LEU A 781 25.20 4.60 30.07
CA LEU A 781 23.95 4.94 30.72
C LEU A 781 22.81 4.19 30.02
N LYS A 782 22.14 3.33 30.77
CA LYS A 782 20.92 2.63 30.35
C LYS A 782 19.70 3.45 30.72
N LEU A 783 18.83 3.67 29.75
CA LEU A 783 17.54 4.36 29.91
C LEU A 783 16.42 3.40 29.52
N TYR A 784 15.37 3.33 30.32
CA TYR A 784 14.27 2.38 30.15
C TYR A 784 13.02 3.13 29.71
N LEU A 785 12.49 2.77 28.55
CA LEU A 785 11.19 3.24 28.08
C LEU A 785 10.10 2.30 28.57
N LYS A 786 9.12 2.84 29.27
CA LYS A 786 7.97 2.09 29.78
C LYS A 786 6.66 2.58 29.20
N ASP A 787 5.72 1.66 29.00
CA ASP A 787 4.35 1.99 28.61
C ASP A 787 3.48 2.48 29.79
N SER A 788 2.22 2.82 29.52
CA SER A 788 1.25 3.26 30.53
C SER A 788 0.95 2.21 31.60
N SER A 789 1.22 0.93 31.32
CA SER A 789 1.11 -0.20 32.25
C SER A 789 2.42 -0.48 33.02
N ASN A 790 3.43 0.38 32.87
CA ASN A 790 4.75 0.28 33.51
C ASN A 790 5.61 -0.91 33.03
N ASN A 791 5.28 -1.51 31.88
CA ASN A 791 6.11 -2.55 31.26
C ASN A 791 7.25 -1.91 30.48
N VAL A 792 8.46 -2.47 30.59
CA VAL A 792 9.62 -2.00 29.82
C VAL A 792 9.46 -2.41 28.36
N LYS A 793 9.35 -1.42 27.48
CA LYS A 793 9.27 -1.57 26.02
C LYS A 793 10.63 -1.64 25.38
N TYR A 794 11.57 -0.80 25.82
CA TYR A 794 12.89 -0.72 25.21
C TYR A 794 13.97 -0.19 26.18
N GLU A 795 15.22 -0.59 25.95
CA GLU A 795 16.40 -0.13 26.68
C GLU A 795 17.30 0.66 25.71
N TYR A 796 17.55 1.94 25.99
CA TYR A 796 18.49 2.77 25.26
C TYR A 796 19.85 2.78 25.92
N ASP A 797 20.89 2.65 25.09
CA ASP A 797 22.29 2.81 25.51
C ASP A 797 22.85 4.17 25.07
N TYR A 798 23.16 5.01 26.05
CA TYR A 798 24.01 6.18 25.87
C TYR A 798 25.45 5.83 26.26
N LYS A 799 26.35 5.81 25.27
CA LYS A 799 27.77 5.54 25.47
C LYS A 799 28.49 6.86 25.63
N PHE A 800 29.05 7.08 26.82
CA PHE A 800 29.90 8.23 27.08
C PHE A 800 31.34 7.91 26.69
N ASN A 801 31.97 8.77 25.88
CA ASN A 801 33.36 8.63 25.45
C ASN A 801 34.15 9.91 25.75
N ASN A 802 35.24 9.80 26.52
CA ASN A 802 36.10 10.92 26.90
C ASN A 802 36.77 11.60 25.70
N GLU A 803 36.99 10.87 24.60
CA GLU A 803 37.63 11.41 23.39
C GLU A 803 36.77 12.44 22.64
N GLU A 804 35.46 12.47 22.90
CA GLU A 804 34.50 13.37 22.25
C GLU A 804 34.14 14.59 23.10
N LEU A 805 34.88 14.83 24.19
CA LEU A 805 34.62 15.92 25.12
C LEU A 805 35.26 17.23 24.66
N GLU A 806 34.45 18.29 24.64
CA GLU A 806 34.91 19.65 24.40
C GLU A 806 34.94 20.42 25.73
N LYS A 807 36.03 21.13 26.00
CA LYS A 807 36.15 22.01 27.17
C LYS A 807 35.19 23.19 27.01
N THR A 808 34.45 23.53 28.06
CA THR A 808 33.42 24.57 28.02
C THR A 808 33.29 25.29 29.37
N ASP A 809 32.40 26.28 29.44
CA ASP A 809 31.98 26.95 30.66
C ASP A 809 30.45 26.94 30.81
N ALA A 810 29.97 27.27 32.02
CA ALA A 810 28.54 27.22 32.34
C ALA A 810 27.71 28.20 31.50
N VAL A 811 28.28 29.35 31.12
CA VAL A 811 27.59 30.37 30.32
C VAL A 811 27.34 29.85 28.91
N SER A 812 28.38 29.29 28.28
CA SER A 812 28.32 28.70 26.94
C SER A 812 27.34 27.53 26.89
N ILE A 813 27.26 26.72 27.95
CA ILE A 813 26.27 25.63 28.07
C ILE A 813 24.85 26.20 28.08
N MET A 814 24.58 27.23 28.89
CA MET A 814 23.24 27.83 28.98
C MET A 814 22.78 28.50 27.68
N GLU A 815 23.69 29.19 27.00
CA GLU A 815 23.40 29.83 25.71
C GLU A 815 23.02 28.81 24.65
N LYS A 816 23.71 27.65 24.64
CA LYS A 816 23.45 26.57 23.68
C LYS A 816 22.28 25.67 24.09
N TYR A 817 22.08 25.46 25.38
CA TYR A 817 21.11 24.54 25.96
C TYR A 817 20.25 25.23 27.03
N PRO A 818 19.16 25.92 26.64
CA PRO A 818 18.27 26.63 27.57
C PRO A 818 17.64 25.73 28.63
N ASN A 819 17.62 24.42 28.40
CA ASN A 819 17.10 23.40 29.31
C ASN A 819 18.02 23.11 30.51
N ILE A 820 19.21 23.71 30.56
CA ILE A 820 20.23 23.50 31.60
C ILE A 820 20.53 24.83 32.29
N SER A 821 20.41 24.88 33.61
CA SER A 821 20.67 26.09 34.38
C SER A 821 22.08 26.12 34.97
N GLN A 822 22.60 27.32 35.23
CA GLN A 822 23.92 27.51 35.87
C GLN A 822 24.04 26.78 37.21
N HIS A 823 22.99 26.84 38.03
CA HIS A 823 22.94 26.14 39.32
C HIS A 823 23.11 24.63 39.14
N GLU A 824 22.62 24.03 38.06
CA GLU A 824 22.76 22.60 37.80
C GLU A 824 24.17 22.19 37.37
N THR A 825 24.88 23.08 36.66
CA THR A 825 26.29 22.90 36.27
C THR A 825 27.25 23.19 37.41
N ASP A 826 26.91 24.13 38.28
CA ASP A 826 27.72 24.50 39.46
C ASP A 826 27.70 23.41 40.53
N ASN A 827 26.59 22.69 40.66
CA ASN A 827 26.44 21.56 41.58
C ASN A 827 27.01 20.23 41.05
N ILE A 828 27.74 20.24 39.93
CA ILE A 828 28.46 19.04 39.46
C ILE A 828 29.75 18.91 40.29
N GLU A 829 29.93 17.80 40.98
CA GLU A 829 31.14 17.50 41.76
C GLU A 829 32.32 17.13 40.85
N ASN A 830 33.55 17.26 41.36
CA ASN A 830 34.72 16.83 40.59
C ASN A 830 34.67 15.32 40.34
N ASP A 831 35.00 14.90 39.12
CA ASP A 831 34.88 13.54 38.60
C ASP A 831 33.43 13.02 38.44
N GLU A 832 32.43 13.87 38.65
CA GLU A 832 31.02 13.56 38.37
C GLU A 832 30.70 13.77 36.89
N ILE A 833 30.06 12.75 36.29
CA ILE A 833 29.37 12.86 35.01
C ILE A 833 27.88 12.99 35.30
N LYS A 834 27.32 14.15 34.93
CA LYS A 834 25.89 14.42 35.05
C LYS A 834 25.23 14.35 33.69
N PHE A 835 24.24 13.47 33.58
CA PHE A 835 23.45 13.30 32.36
C PHE A 835 22.16 14.11 32.47
N PHE A 836 21.96 14.97 31.48
CA PHE A 836 20.77 15.78 31.30
C PHE A 836 19.90 15.13 30.24
N VAL A 837 18.64 14.90 30.59
CA VAL A 837 17.67 14.27 29.70
C VAL A 837 16.43 15.14 29.61
N TRP A 838 16.00 15.49 28.40
CA TRP A 838 14.78 16.27 28.18
C TRP A 838 14.03 15.80 26.94
N ALA A 839 12.70 15.86 27.01
CA ALA A 839 11.84 15.55 25.88
C ALA A 839 11.95 16.64 24.80
N GLU A 840 11.95 16.22 23.54
CA GLU A 840 11.72 17.08 22.38
C GLU A 840 10.42 16.63 21.72
N GLU A 841 9.37 17.41 21.95
CA GLU A 841 8.01 17.04 21.59
C GLU A 841 7.81 17.09 20.07
N GLU A 842 8.44 18.04 19.37
CA GLU A 842 8.34 18.16 17.91
C GLU A 842 8.96 16.96 17.17
N LEU A 843 10.03 16.39 17.73
CA LEU A 843 10.74 15.24 17.15
C LEU A 843 10.25 13.89 17.67
N TRP A 844 9.28 13.88 18.59
CA TRP A 844 8.77 12.68 19.27
C TRP A 844 9.88 11.82 19.87
N GLY A 845 10.72 12.44 20.70
CA GLY A 845 11.84 11.76 21.35
C GLY A 845 12.45 12.58 22.48
N PHE A 846 13.70 12.30 22.81
CA PHE A 846 14.41 12.98 23.88
C PHE A 846 15.91 13.11 23.57
N TYR A 847 16.51 14.17 24.09
CA TYR A 847 17.96 14.35 24.06
C TYR A 847 18.60 13.83 25.34
N VAL A 848 19.83 13.36 25.19
CA VAL A 848 20.74 13.04 26.28
C VAL A 848 22.03 13.79 26.06
N LEU A 849 22.45 14.56 27.05
CA LEU A 849 23.70 15.29 27.08
C LEU A 849 24.45 14.95 28.36
N ALA A 850 25.75 14.70 28.27
CA ALA A 850 26.60 14.46 29.43
C ALA A 850 27.52 15.67 29.66
N ILE A 851 27.61 16.09 30.92
CA ILE A 851 28.56 17.10 31.38
C ILE A 851 29.43 16.46 32.45
N LEU A 852 30.75 16.49 32.23
CA LEU A 852 31.77 16.04 33.17
C LEU A 852 32.42 17.27 33.81
N ARG A 853 32.56 17.27 35.13
CA ARG A 853 33.50 18.19 35.79
C ARG A 853 34.77 17.42 36.14
N LYS A 854 35.93 17.88 35.67
CA LYS A 854 37.22 17.28 35.97
C LYS A 854 38.27 18.36 36.19
N ASP A 855 39.05 18.22 37.25
CA ASP A 855 40.03 19.21 37.71
C ASP A 855 39.44 20.64 37.82
N HIS A 856 38.20 20.73 38.33
CA HIS A 856 37.39 21.95 38.40
C HIS A 856 36.98 22.61 37.07
N GLU A 857 37.27 21.97 35.94
CA GLU A 857 36.87 22.41 34.61
C GLU A 857 35.66 21.63 34.11
N LEU A 858 34.81 22.27 33.30
CA LEU A 858 33.64 21.63 32.69
C LEU A 858 33.98 21.13 31.28
N TYR A 859 33.51 19.93 31.00
CA TYR A 859 33.61 19.26 29.71
C TYR A 859 32.22 18.81 29.29
N ILE A 860 31.89 19.03 28.01
CA ILE A 860 30.59 18.69 27.45
C ILE A 860 30.74 17.67 26.33
N SER A 861 29.86 16.67 26.32
CA SER A 861 29.78 15.70 25.22
C SER A 861 28.96 16.25 24.05
N LYS A 862 28.99 15.58 22.91
CA LYS A 862 27.95 15.77 21.89
C LYS A 862 26.60 15.31 22.45
N GLU A 863 25.55 16.08 22.17
CA GLU A 863 24.19 15.66 22.46
C GLU A 863 23.80 14.49 21.56
N LYS A 864 23.01 13.57 22.10
CA LYS A 864 22.49 12.44 21.35
C LYS A 864 20.97 12.40 21.47
N PHE A 865 20.31 12.30 20.33
CA PHE A 865 18.87 12.17 20.25
C PHE A 865 18.43 10.71 20.21
N PHE A 866 17.33 10.39 20.88
CA PHE A 866 16.67 9.09 20.83
C PHE A 866 15.16 9.27 20.58
N TYR A 867 14.61 8.55 19.61
CA TYR A 867 13.17 8.50 19.36
C TYR A 867 12.48 7.67 20.44
N PHE A 868 11.27 8.04 20.86
CA PHE A 868 10.45 7.17 21.71
C PHE A 868 10.03 5.90 20.97
N GLU A 869 9.73 6.03 19.68
CA GLU A 869 9.24 4.97 18.79
C GLU A 869 10.30 4.70 17.70
N ASN A 870 10.74 3.45 17.54
CA ASN A 870 11.78 3.08 16.58
C ASN A 870 11.68 1.63 16.08
N ASP A 871 12.37 1.35 14.97
CA ASP A 871 12.28 0.07 14.25
C ASP A 871 12.82 -1.17 14.98
N LYS A 872 13.38 -1.00 16.19
CA LYS A 872 13.97 -2.10 16.96
C LYS A 872 13.02 -2.77 17.93
N TRP A 873 11.99 -2.06 18.40
CA TRP A 873 11.02 -2.62 19.35
C TRP A 873 9.59 -2.62 18.81
N GLU A 874 9.27 -1.76 17.85
CA GLU A 874 7.99 -1.82 17.15
C GLU A 874 7.81 -3.18 16.47
N LYS A 875 6.59 -3.72 16.56
CA LYS A 875 6.24 -4.99 15.96
C LYS A 875 6.27 -4.88 14.43
N ASN A 876 7.15 -5.64 13.80
CA ASN A 876 7.28 -5.70 12.34
C ASN A 876 6.93 -7.10 11.83
N PHE A 877 5.84 -7.22 11.08
CA PHE A 877 5.41 -8.49 10.48
C PHE A 877 6.32 -8.95 9.33
N PHE A 878 7.16 -8.08 8.78
CA PHE A 878 7.97 -8.36 7.59
C PHE A 878 9.47 -8.53 7.89
N ASP A 879 9.86 -8.64 9.17
CA ASP A 879 11.25 -8.80 9.61
C ASP A 879 11.77 -10.25 9.58
N GLY A 880 10.89 -11.22 9.37
CA GLY A 880 11.18 -12.65 9.28
C GLY A 880 11.29 -13.40 10.60
N MET A 881 10.84 -12.82 11.71
CA MET A 881 10.78 -13.49 13.01
C MET A 881 9.40 -14.07 13.35
N ASN A 882 8.38 -13.76 12.55
CA ASN A 882 6.98 -14.11 12.80
C ASN A 882 6.53 -15.43 12.19
#